data_AF-A0A7X4KBL2-F1
#
_entry.id   AF-A0A7X4KBL2-F1
#
_cell.length_a   1.000
_cell.length_b   1.000
_cell.length_c   1.000
_cell.angle_alpha   90.00
_cell.angle_beta   90.00
_cell.angle_gamma   90.00
#
_symmetry.space_group_name_H-M   'P 1'
#
loop_
_entity.id
_entity.type
_entity.pdbx_description
1 polymer ?
#
loop_
_entity_poly.entity_id
_entity_poly.type
_entity_poly.pdbx_seq_one_letter_code
_entity_poly.pdbx_strand_id
1 'polypeptide(L)'
;MTAEYQVHGAVAVITLNNPPVNGMGLVTRTAAVKGIQQALADDEVKAIVITGAGKAFSGGADIKEFNTPAALAEPSLHTFIATAESSTKPVVAAIHTVCMGGGLELSLGCHYRVALPGAQIALPEVKLGLLPGAGGTQRLPRVLGLEPALNMIVSGNPVASEKLPALFDEIFAADADIVQSAVAFAEKIADVRPLPKVRDRKVDYPNHEAFLQFSRNTVKAMAGPFPAPLECVETVAASVTMKFDDGMKFERERFLHLIQTTESKALRHAFFSERTASKVPDVPADTPVRSIKSAAIIGAGTMGGGIAMNFLNAGIPVKLLETRQEALDKGIATIRKNYENSLKKGKLTQEKLDQRMGLLSSTLSYDDIGQADIVVEAVFEEMGVKEAVFRKLDEVMKPGAILATNTSTLDVDKIAAFTKRPQDVIGTHFFSPANVMKLLEIVRGKETAKDVLATALALSKKLKKTGVVSGVCDGFIGNRMIEQYSRQAGFLLEEGALPEQVDKAAEKFGFAMGPFRMGDLAGNDIGWAIRKRRYVEKPEISYSKTADLLCEMGRYGQKTGAGWYDYKAGDRKAYPNEQVNAMIVQHSADLGITRRKISDQEIVERLVYALVNEGALILEEGIALRASDIDMVYLTGYGFPLYRGGPMFYADTVGLPNVLAAINKYAKGHQGSAWQPAPLLSQLAAEGKVFNR
;
A
#
# COMPACT_ATOMS: atom_id res chain seq x y z
N MET A 1 -16.64 -21.09 19.27
CA MET A 1 -15.26 -21.50 19.61
C MET A 1 -14.37 -21.18 18.42
N THR A 2 -13.13 -20.73 18.63
CA THR A 2 -12.23 -20.36 17.51
C THR A 2 -11.32 -21.49 17.03
N ALA A 3 -11.39 -22.67 17.68
CA ALA A 3 -10.96 -23.95 17.15
C ALA A 3 -11.98 -25.01 17.58
N GLU A 4 -12.41 -25.86 16.64
CA GLU A 4 -13.41 -26.90 16.86
C GLU A 4 -12.74 -28.26 16.94
N TYR A 5 -13.25 -29.16 17.79
CA TYR A 5 -12.75 -30.52 17.97
C TYR A 5 -13.85 -31.51 17.60
N GLN A 6 -13.58 -32.40 16.65
CA GLN A 6 -14.49 -33.45 16.20
C GLN A 6 -13.72 -34.76 16.03
N VAL A 7 -14.34 -35.90 16.33
CA VAL A 7 -13.70 -37.22 16.15
C VAL A 7 -14.39 -37.95 14.99
N HIS A 8 -13.60 -38.42 14.04
CA HIS A 8 -14.01 -39.21 12.90
C HIS A 8 -13.34 -40.59 12.99
N GLY A 9 -14.07 -41.59 13.48
CA GLY A 9 -13.48 -42.91 13.77
C GLY A 9 -12.34 -42.78 14.79
N ALA A 10 -11.13 -43.14 14.39
CA ALA A 10 -9.93 -43.05 15.22
C ALA A 10 -9.14 -41.73 15.03
N VAL A 11 -9.68 -40.75 14.31
CA VAL A 11 -8.98 -39.50 13.97
C VAL A 11 -9.66 -38.30 14.61
N ALA A 12 -8.91 -37.52 15.40
CA ALA A 12 -9.38 -36.23 15.90
C ALA A 12 -9.08 -35.12 14.87
N VAL A 13 -10.11 -34.37 14.47
CA VAL A 13 -10.03 -33.22 13.57
C VAL A 13 -10.16 -31.94 14.40
N ILE A 14 -9.13 -31.10 14.33
CA ILE A 14 -9.05 -29.78 14.95
C ILE A 14 -9.17 -28.72 13.85
N THR A 15 -10.29 -28.02 13.80
CA THR A 15 -10.57 -27.02 12.77
C THR A 15 -10.41 -25.61 13.32
N LEU A 16 -9.40 -24.87 12.86
CA LEU A 16 -9.22 -23.46 13.18
C LEU A 16 -10.37 -22.64 12.57
N ASN A 17 -11.12 -21.90 13.39
CA ASN A 17 -12.30 -21.15 12.97
C ASN A 17 -12.28 -19.72 13.54
N ASN A 18 -11.44 -18.86 12.97
CA ASN A 18 -11.37 -17.44 13.32
C ASN A 18 -11.39 -16.57 12.04
N PRO A 19 -12.58 -16.32 11.45
CA PRO A 19 -12.70 -15.55 10.22
C PRO A 19 -12.04 -14.16 10.29
N PRO A 20 -11.52 -13.63 9.17
CA PRO A 20 -11.69 -14.15 7.81
C PRO A 20 -10.62 -15.16 7.36
N VAL A 21 -9.49 -15.27 8.09
CA VAL A 21 -8.30 -16.02 7.64
C VAL A 21 -7.76 -16.97 8.72
N ASN A 22 -8.56 -17.32 9.73
CA ASN A 22 -8.16 -18.19 10.83
C ASN A 22 -6.88 -17.71 11.52
N GLY A 23 -6.88 -16.42 11.89
CA GLY A 23 -5.78 -15.80 12.63
C GLY A 23 -5.56 -16.53 13.96
N MET A 24 -4.32 -16.87 14.27
CA MET A 24 -3.96 -17.61 15.48
C MET A 24 -3.78 -16.67 16.68
N GLY A 25 -4.86 -15.99 17.03
CA GLY A 25 -4.96 -15.21 18.27
C GLY A 25 -4.96 -16.12 19.50
N LEU A 26 -4.81 -15.55 20.69
CA LEU A 26 -4.66 -16.29 21.95
C LEU A 26 -5.78 -17.31 22.15
N VAL A 27 -7.03 -16.94 21.87
CA VAL A 27 -8.20 -17.82 22.02
C VAL A 27 -8.09 -19.03 21.08
N THR A 28 -7.70 -18.81 19.82
CA THR A 28 -7.50 -19.87 18.82
C THR A 28 -6.36 -20.80 19.22
N ARG A 29 -5.21 -20.26 19.64
CA ARG A 29 -4.06 -21.05 20.10
C ARG A 29 -4.43 -21.90 21.32
N THR A 30 -5.12 -21.30 22.29
CA THR A 30 -5.58 -21.98 23.51
C THR A 30 -6.51 -23.14 23.19
N ALA A 31 -7.53 -22.91 22.36
CA ALA A 31 -8.49 -23.93 21.98
C ALA A 31 -7.83 -25.08 21.18
N ALA A 32 -6.93 -24.77 20.25
CA ALA A 32 -6.26 -25.78 19.44
C ALA A 32 -5.26 -26.63 20.24
N VAL A 33 -4.48 -26.02 21.14
CA VAL A 33 -3.58 -26.75 22.05
C VAL A 33 -4.38 -27.68 22.96
N LYS A 34 -5.50 -27.20 23.52
CA LYS A 34 -6.41 -28.04 24.30
C LYS A 34 -6.95 -29.20 23.48
N GLY A 35 -7.29 -28.97 22.21
CA GLY A 35 -7.73 -30.02 21.28
C GLY A 35 -6.68 -31.11 21.06
N ILE A 36 -5.40 -30.73 20.87
CA ILE A 36 -4.32 -31.73 20.74
C ILE A 36 -4.16 -32.52 22.05
N GLN A 37 -4.18 -31.84 23.20
CA GLN A 37 -4.06 -32.50 24.51
C GLN A 37 -5.23 -33.46 24.77
N GLN A 38 -6.45 -33.09 24.38
CA GLN A 38 -7.62 -33.95 24.45
C GLN A 38 -7.45 -35.20 23.57
N ALA A 39 -7.02 -35.02 22.31
CA ALA A 39 -6.74 -36.13 21.40
C ALA A 39 -5.63 -37.05 21.92
N LEU A 40 -4.61 -36.51 22.59
CA LEU A 40 -3.53 -37.29 23.18
C LEU A 40 -4.00 -38.15 24.36
N ALA A 41 -4.92 -37.63 25.18
CA ALA A 41 -5.46 -38.32 26.34
C ALA A 41 -6.51 -39.39 26.00
N ASP A 42 -7.10 -39.34 24.80
CA ASP A 42 -8.14 -40.27 24.35
C ASP A 42 -7.54 -41.48 23.63
N ASP A 43 -7.51 -42.65 24.26
CA ASP A 43 -6.91 -43.87 23.70
C ASP A 43 -7.59 -44.36 22.41
N GLU A 44 -8.84 -43.99 22.14
CA GLU A 44 -9.54 -44.33 20.89
C GLU A 44 -9.01 -43.51 19.70
N VAL A 45 -8.49 -42.31 19.96
CA VAL A 45 -7.85 -41.49 18.94
C VAL A 45 -6.45 -42.03 18.65
N LYS A 46 -6.15 -42.33 17.38
CA LYS A 46 -4.84 -42.81 16.92
C LYS A 46 -4.08 -41.78 16.10
N ALA A 47 -4.75 -40.80 15.49
CA ALA A 47 -4.11 -39.71 14.74
C ALA A 47 -4.89 -38.38 14.86
N ILE A 48 -4.23 -37.28 14.52
CA ILE A 48 -4.78 -35.92 14.62
C ILE A 48 -4.67 -35.23 13.26
N VAL A 49 -5.73 -34.58 12.81
CA VAL A 49 -5.75 -33.66 11.68
C VAL A 49 -5.95 -32.25 12.19
N ILE A 50 -5.15 -31.30 11.73
CA ILE A 50 -5.35 -29.86 11.94
C ILE A 50 -5.70 -29.25 10.58
N THR A 51 -6.81 -28.50 10.52
CA THR A 51 -7.25 -27.80 9.30
C THR A 51 -7.85 -26.43 9.63
N GLY A 52 -8.31 -25.69 8.63
CA GLY A 52 -8.99 -24.41 8.81
C GLY A 52 -10.42 -24.42 8.27
N ALA A 53 -11.29 -23.61 8.84
CA ALA A 53 -12.63 -23.38 8.32
C ALA A 53 -12.64 -22.33 7.20
N GLY A 54 -13.58 -22.43 6.28
CA GLY A 54 -13.85 -21.37 5.30
C GLY A 54 -12.74 -21.19 4.26
N LYS A 55 -12.12 -20.00 4.22
CA LYS A 55 -11.26 -19.56 3.10
C LYS A 55 -9.76 -19.60 3.40
N ALA A 56 -9.33 -20.26 4.48
CA ALA A 56 -7.93 -20.36 4.82
C ALA A 56 -7.67 -21.60 5.70
N PHE A 57 -6.52 -22.23 5.56
CA PHE A 57 -5.95 -23.01 6.65
C PHE A 57 -5.62 -22.04 7.81
N SER A 58 -4.71 -21.10 7.56
CA SER A 58 -4.45 -19.96 8.43
C SER A 58 -3.61 -18.90 7.70
N GLY A 59 -3.95 -17.63 7.90
CA GLY A 59 -3.17 -16.47 7.48
C GLY A 59 -2.01 -16.11 8.43
N GLY A 60 -1.82 -16.87 9.51
CA GLY A 60 -0.75 -16.66 10.49
C GLY A 60 -1.22 -16.02 11.79
N ALA A 61 -0.37 -15.18 12.39
CA ALA A 61 -0.67 -14.47 13.63
C ALA A 61 -1.93 -13.59 13.48
N ASP A 62 -2.70 -13.44 14.55
CA ASP A 62 -3.82 -12.50 14.55
C ASP A 62 -3.30 -11.06 14.59
N ILE A 63 -3.50 -10.35 13.49
CA ILE A 63 -3.05 -8.97 13.32
C ILE A 63 -3.68 -8.02 14.34
N LYS A 64 -4.83 -8.35 14.94
CA LYS A 64 -5.47 -7.54 15.98
C LYS A 64 -4.70 -7.59 17.29
N GLU A 65 -3.94 -8.65 17.55
CA GLU A 65 -3.21 -8.85 18.79
C GLU A 65 -1.78 -8.27 18.74
N PHE A 66 -1.27 -7.91 17.55
CA PHE A 66 0.16 -7.69 17.27
C PHE A 66 0.86 -6.66 18.18
N ASN A 67 0.12 -5.65 18.67
CA ASN A 67 0.62 -4.62 19.59
C ASN A 67 -0.04 -4.70 20.98
N THR A 68 -0.54 -5.88 21.36
CA THR A 68 -1.23 -6.11 22.63
C THR A 68 -0.51 -7.18 23.46
N PRO A 69 -0.72 -7.24 24.78
CA PRO A 69 -0.19 -8.32 25.61
C PRO A 69 -0.59 -9.73 25.14
N ALA A 70 -1.75 -9.87 24.46
CA ALA A 70 -2.26 -11.15 23.98
C ALA A 70 -1.35 -11.82 22.92
N ALA A 71 -0.59 -11.04 22.15
CA ALA A 71 0.36 -11.59 21.19
C ALA A 71 1.53 -12.34 21.85
N LEU A 72 1.84 -12.00 23.11
CA LEU A 72 2.92 -12.62 23.89
C LEU A 72 2.42 -13.64 24.92
N ALA A 73 1.10 -13.78 25.07
CA ALA A 73 0.50 -14.66 26.06
C ALA A 73 0.59 -16.14 25.65
N GLU A 74 0.75 -17.01 26.65
CA GLU A 74 0.75 -18.46 26.50
C GLU A 74 -0.69 -19.05 26.43
N PRO A 75 -0.94 -20.10 25.63
CA PRO A 75 0.02 -20.75 24.74
C PRO A 75 0.40 -19.86 23.55
N SER A 76 1.70 -19.65 23.34
CA SER A 76 2.23 -18.94 22.19
C SER A 76 2.21 -19.82 20.94
N LEU A 77 2.52 -19.27 19.75
CA LEU A 77 2.65 -20.10 18.55
C LEU A 77 3.77 -21.14 18.70
N HIS A 78 4.84 -20.82 19.43
CA HIS A 78 5.92 -21.74 19.74
C HIS A 78 5.40 -22.94 20.54
N THR A 79 4.60 -22.68 21.57
CA THR A 79 3.96 -23.73 22.39
C THR A 79 3.01 -24.58 21.56
N PHE A 80 2.23 -23.96 20.67
CA PHE A 80 1.34 -24.69 19.79
C PHE A 80 2.10 -25.61 18.82
N ILE A 81 3.15 -25.10 18.17
CA ILE A 81 4.05 -25.88 17.31
C ILE A 81 4.72 -27.01 18.09
N ALA A 82 5.27 -26.72 19.28
CA ALA A 82 5.92 -27.71 20.11
C ALA A 82 4.96 -28.83 20.52
N THR A 83 3.70 -28.49 20.86
CA THR A 83 2.66 -29.47 21.21
C THR A 83 2.34 -30.40 20.04
N ALA A 84 2.26 -29.88 18.81
CA ALA A 84 2.06 -30.69 17.62
C ALA A 84 3.29 -31.56 17.30
N GLU A 85 4.49 -31.00 17.38
CA GLU A 85 5.77 -31.66 17.07
C GLU A 85 6.16 -32.73 18.11
N SER A 86 5.72 -32.57 19.36
CA SER A 86 5.97 -33.54 20.45
C SER A 86 4.85 -34.58 20.62
N SER A 87 3.78 -34.49 19.83
CA SER A 87 2.67 -35.43 19.91
C SER A 87 3.13 -36.87 19.69
N THR A 88 2.69 -37.81 20.54
CA THR A 88 2.96 -39.24 20.40
C THR A 88 2.06 -39.92 19.35
N LYS A 89 1.01 -39.21 18.93
CA LYS A 89 0.11 -39.57 17.82
C LYS A 89 0.50 -38.75 16.58
N PRO A 90 0.41 -39.31 15.36
CA PRO A 90 0.67 -38.53 14.16
C PRO A 90 -0.23 -37.29 14.06
N VAL A 91 0.34 -36.20 13.54
CA VAL A 91 -0.37 -34.93 13.34
C VAL A 91 -0.23 -34.53 11.88
N VAL A 92 -1.37 -34.37 11.19
CA VAL A 92 -1.46 -34.04 9.77
C VAL A 92 -2.00 -32.63 9.61
N ALA A 93 -1.25 -31.73 8.98
CA ALA A 93 -1.76 -30.43 8.56
C ALA A 93 -2.47 -30.56 7.22
N ALA A 94 -3.78 -30.30 7.19
CA ALA A 94 -4.62 -30.39 5.99
C ALA A 94 -4.87 -28.99 5.41
N ILE A 95 -4.10 -28.63 4.39
CA ILE A 95 -3.92 -27.26 3.90
C ILE A 95 -4.81 -27.00 2.67
N HIS A 96 -5.58 -25.92 2.72
CA HIS A 96 -6.33 -25.42 1.58
C HIS A 96 -6.30 -23.88 1.54
N THR A 97 -6.48 -23.32 0.34
CA THR A 97 -6.68 -21.89 0.05
C THR A 97 -5.54 -20.94 0.48
N VAL A 98 -5.24 -20.80 1.77
CA VAL A 98 -4.21 -19.90 2.33
C VAL A 98 -3.50 -20.57 3.50
N CYS A 99 -2.16 -20.66 3.44
CA CYS A 99 -1.30 -21.10 4.53
C CYS A 99 -0.07 -20.19 4.58
N MET A 100 -0.13 -19.15 5.42
CA MET A 100 0.88 -18.08 5.43
C MET A 100 1.42 -17.79 6.81
N GLY A 101 2.67 -17.32 6.86
CA GLY A 101 3.39 -16.93 8.06
C GLY A 101 3.32 -18.00 9.13
N GLY A 102 2.86 -17.64 10.32
CA GLY A 102 2.64 -18.60 11.41
C GLY A 102 1.82 -19.84 11.04
N GLY A 103 0.89 -19.77 10.09
CA GLY A 103 0.14 -20.94 9.62
C GLY A 103 1.03 -21.96 8.92
N LEU A 104 1.99 -21.49 8.12
CA LEU A 104 3.02 -22.35 7.53
C LEU A 104 4.00 -22.86 8.59
N GLU A 105 4.36 -22.02 9.57
CA GLU A 105 5.21 -22.46 10.69
C GLU A 105 4.54 -23.56 11.53
N LEU A 106 3.22 -23.48 11.75
CA LEU A 106 2.42 -24.53 12.38
C LEU A 106 2.45 -25.83 11.59
N SER A 107 2.23 -25.76 10.27
CA SER A 107 2.21 -26.97 9.43
C SER A 107 3.59 -27.62 9.30
N LEU A 108 4.66 -26.84 9.35
CA LEU A 108 6.03 -27.33 9.44
C LEU A 108 6.33 -28.03 10.78
N GLY A 109 5.62 -27.66 11.84
CA GLY A 109 5.67 -28.34 13.15
C GLY A 109 4.89 -29.66 13.20
N CYS A 110 3.97 -29.89 12.26
CA CYS A 110 3.22 -31.13 12.17
C CYS A 110 4.08 -32.26 11.57
N HIS A 111 3.71 -33.51 11.84
CA HIS A 111 4.43 -34.67 11.31
C HIS A 111 4.28 -34.76 9.79
N TYR A 112 3.04 -34.59 9.29
CA TYR A 112 2.69 -34.66 7.89
C TYR A 112 1.96 -33.41 7.41
N ARG A 113 2.04 -33.09 6.12
CA ARG A 113 1.30 -32.02 5.44
C ARG A 113 0.65 -32.56 4.18
N VAL A 114 -0.65 -32.36 4.06
CA VAL A 114 -1.41 -32.65 2.84
C VAL A 114 -2.08 -31.38 2.34
N ALA A 115 -2.30 -31.25 1.03
CA ALA A 115 -2.85 -30.01 0.47
C ALA A 115 -3.78 -30.20 -0.72
N LEU A 116 -4.65 -29.21 -0.95
CA LEU A 116 -5.29 -28.96 -2.24
C LEU A 116 -4.42 -28.07 -3.14
N PRO A 117 -4.47 -28.24 -4.48
CA PRO A 117 -3.82 -27.33 -5.42
C PRO A 117 -4.38 -25.91 -5.34
N GLY A 118 -3.57 -24.91 -5.69
CA GLY A 118 -3.92 -23.50 -5.66
C GLY A 118 -3.86 -22.83 -4.29
N ALA A 119 -3.58 -23.58 -3.22
CA ALA A 119 -3.36 -23.01 -1.89
C ALA A 119 -2.16 -22.07 -1.90
N GLN A 120 -2.32 -20.85 -1.39
CA GLN A 120 -1.27 -19.83 -1.37
C GLN A 120 -0.37 -20.01 -0.15
N ILE A 121 0.89 -20.40 -0.40
CA ILE A 121 1.89 -20.71 0.61
C ILE A 121 2.92 -19.57 0.70
N ALA A 122 3.15 -19.01 1.88
CA ALA A 122 4.10 -17.90 2.04
C ALA A 122 4.65 -17.75 3.46
N LEU A 123 5.82 -17.11 3.57
CA LEU A 123 6.34 -16.50 4.80
C LEU A 123 6.49 -14.98 4.57
N PRO A 124 5.40 -14.19 4.69
CA PRO A 124 5.36 -12.80 4.25
C PRO A 124 5.87 -11.79 5.30
N GLU A 125 6.47 -12.24 6.40
CA GLU A 125 6.89 -11.40 7.53
C GLU A 125 7.81 -10.24 7.12
N VAL A 126 8.66 -10.45 6.10
CA VAL A 126 9.53 -9.41 5.53
C VAL A 126 8.76 -8.18 5.03
N LYS A 127 7.50 -8.35 4.59
CA LYS A 127 6.63 -7.23 4.18
C LYS A 127 6.20 -6.34 5.34
N LEU A 128 6.35 -6.82 6.58
CA LEU A 128 6.12 -6.08 7.82
C LEU A 128 7.44 -5.66 8.50
N GLY A 129 8.58 -5.81 7.79
CA GLY A 129 9.91 -5.54 8.34
C GLY A 129 10.30 -6.55 9.41
N LEU A 130 9.82 -7.78 9.31
CA LEU A 130 10.07 -8.87 10.25
C LEU A 130 10.65 -10.09 9.50
N LEU A 131 10.84 -11.17 10.23
CA LEU A 131 11.17 -12.49 9.71
C LEU A 131 10.24 -13.54 10.34
N PRO A 132 10.14 -14.76 9.78
CA PRO A 132 9.41 -15.86 10.42
C PRO A 132 9.99 -16.13 11.79
N GLY A 133 9.14 -16.11 12.83
CA GLY A 133 9.60 -16.03 14.21
C GLY A 133 9.15 -17.17 15.10
N ALA A 134 8.66 -18.28 14.52
CA ALA A 134 8.24 -19.50 15.21
C ALA A 134 8.84 -20.76 14.55
N GLY A 135 10.03 -20.64 13.96
CA GLY A 135 10.85 -21.69 13.38
C GLY A 135 10.73 -21.84 11.87
N GLY A 136 10.07 -20.91 11.18
CA GLY A 136 9.97 -20.91 9.73
C GLY A 136 11.33 -20.86 9.03
N THR A 137 12.30 -20.10 9.56
CA THR A 137 13.64 -19.98 8.95
C THR A 137 14.47 -21.24 9.17
N GLN A 138 14.08 -22.06 10.15
CA GLN A 138 14.75 -23.31 10.50
C GLN A 138 14.13 -24.51 9.79
N ARG A 139 12.80 -24.59 9.76
CA ARG A 139 12.08 -25.74 9.22
C ARG A 139 11.90 -25.69 7.71
N LEU A 140 11.64 -24.53 7.11
CA LEU A 140 11.38 -24.46 5.66
C LEU A 140 12.60 -24.91 4.82
N PRO A 141 13.85 -24.51 5.11
CA PRO A 141 15.02 -25.00 4.38
C PRO A 141 15.25 -26.51 4.49
N ARG A 142 14.79 -27.12 5.59
CA ARG A 142 14.88 -28.58 5.83
C ARG A 142 13.88 -29.40 5.02
N VAL A 143 12.91 -28.74 4.40
CA VAL A 143 11.88 -29.38 3.56
C VAL A 143 12.07 -29.03 2.10
N LEU A 144 12.30 -27.76 1.78
CA LEU A 144 12.40 -27.27 0.40
C LEU A 144 13.84 -27.13 -0.13
N GLY A 145 14.84 -27.30 0.73
CA GLY A 145 16.22 -26.93 0.43
C GLY A 145 16.50 -25.44 0.67
N LEU A 146 17.78 -25.10 0.70
CA LEU A 146 18.26 -23.78 1.14
C LEU A 146 17.80 -22.63 0.23
N GLU A 147 17.97 -22.74 -1.09
CA GLU A 147 17.66 -21.62 -2.00
C GLU A 147 16.16 -21.32 -2.12
N PRO A 148 15.26 -22.31 -2.34
CA PRO A 148 13.84 -22.03 -2.47
C PRO A 148 13.27 -21.43 -1.18
N ALA A 149 13.69 -21.94 -0.02
CA ALA A 149 13.28 -21.40 1.27
C ALA A 149 13.79 -19.97 1.48
N LEU A 150 15.06 -19.70 1.18
CA LEU A 150 15.62 -18.35 1.29
C LEU A 150 14.86 -17.36 0.39
N ASN A 151 14.59 -17.73 -0.86
CA ASN A 151 13.85 -16.89 -1.79
C ASN A 151 12.41 -16.63 -1.31
N MET A 152 11.73 -17.64 -0.77
CA MET A 152 10.38 -17.46 -0.21
C MET A 152 10.37 -16.51 0.99
N ILE A 153 11.35 -16.62 1.89
CA ILE A 153 11.43 -15.83 3.13
C ILE A 153 11.86 -14.39 2.84
N VAL A 154 12.89 -14.18 2.02
CA VAL A 154 13.41 -12.84 1.69
C VAL A 154 12.43 -12.07 0.80
N SER A 155 11.75 -12.76 -0.13
CA SER A 155 10.75 -12.11 -0.97
C SER A 155 9.41 -11.93 -0.25
N GLY A 156 9.02 -12.87 0.61
CA GLY A 156 7.69 -12.93 1.24
C GLY A 156 6.54 -13.14 0.24
N ASN A 157 6.84 -13.58 -0.98
CA ASN A 157 5.83 -13.74 -2.03
C ASN A 157 5.13 -15.10 -1.91
N PRO A 158 3.81 -15.17 -2.19
CA PRO A 158 3.08 -16.42 -2.18
C PRO A 158 3.42 -17.30 -3.38
N VAL A 159 3.46 -18.61 -3.13
CA VAL A 159 3.65 -19.66 -4.14
C VAL A 159 2.48 -20.64 -4.02
N ALA A 160 1.92 -21.06 -5.15
CA ALA A 160 0.84 -22.05 -5.17
C ALA A 160 1.37 -23.43 -4.76
N SER A 161 0.57 -24.19 -3.99
CA SER A 161 0.95 -25.48 -3.41
C SER A 161 1.53 -26.48 -4.42
N GLU A 162 0.95 -26.57 -5.62
CA GLU A 162 1.39 -27.48 -6.68
C GLU A 162 2.80 -27.16 -7.23
N LYS A 163 3.32 -25.96 -6.97
CA LYS A 163 4.70 -25.57 -7.33
C LYS A 163 5.73 -25.91 -6.23
N LEU A 164 5.27 -26.43 -5.09
CA LEU A 164 6.10 -26.81 -3.94
C LEU A 164 5.86 -28.28 -3.54
N PRO A 165 5.95 -29.25 -4.46
CA PRO A 165 5.61 -30.65 -4.16
C PRO A 165 6.45 -31.22 -3.01
N ALA A 166 7.70 -30.77 -2.84
CA ALA A 166 8.57 -31.22 -1.73
C ALA A 166 8.08 -30.79 -0.33
N LEU A 167 7.18 -29.80 -0.23
CA LEU A 167 6.63 -29.34 1.05
C LEU A 167 5.55 -30.29 1.61
N PHE A 168 4.89 -31.04 0.73
CA PHE A 168 3.71 -31.82 1.05
C PHE A 168 4.00 -33.31 0.91
N ASP A 169 3.47 -34.08 1.84
CA ASP A 169 3.48 -35.54 1.80
C ASP A 169 2.47 -36.05 0.75
N GLU A 170 1.37 -35.33 0.54
CA GLU A 170 0.41 -35.57 -0.55
C GLU A 170 -0.28 -34.27 -1.02
N ILE A 171 -0.49 -34.12 -2.34
CA ILE A 171 -1.37 -33.09 -2.92
C ILE A 171 -2.54 -33.80 -3.61
N PHE A 172 -3.76 -33.56 -3.13
CA PHE A 172 -4.97 -34.20 -3.64
C PHE A 172 -5.49 -33.56 -4.93
N ALA A 173 -6.52 -34.16 -5.52
CA ALA A 173 -7.28 -33.55 -6.63
C ALA A 173 -7.96 -32.24 -6.20
N ALA A 174 -8.18 -31.32 -7.14
CA ALA A 174 -8.68 -29.97 -6.85
C ALA A 174 -10.11 -29.94 -6.27
N ASP A 175 -10.91 -30.95 -6.56
CA ASP A 175 -12.30 -31.14 -6.13
C ASP A 175 -12.44 -32.05 -4.89
N ALA A 176 -11.33 -32.51 -4.32
CA ALA A 176 -11.34 -33.36 -3.14
C ALA A 176 -11.84 -32.61 -1.89
N ASP A 177 -12.58 -33.31 -1.03
CA ASP A 177 -12.89 -32.84 0.32
C ASP A 177 -11.62 -32.98 1.19
N ILE A 178 -11.01 -31.83 1.51
CA ILE A 178 -9.74 -31.79 2.25
C ILE A 178 -9.83 -32.47 3.63
N VAL A 179 -10.99 -32.42 4.30
CA VAL A 179 -11.14 -33.03 5.63
C VAL A 179 -11.22 -34.53 5.47
N GLN A 180 -12.08 -35.04 4.57
CA GLN A 180 -12.21 -36.47 4.35
C GLN A 180 -10.91 -37.09 3.83
N SER A 181 -10.24 -36.44 2.87
CA SER A 181 -8.97 -36.92 2.34
C SER A 181 -7.86 -36.91 3.40
N ALA A 182 -7.81 -35.89 4.25
CA ALA A 182 -6.83 -35.84 5.34
C ALA A 182 -7.10 -36.87 6.45
N VAL A 183 -8.37 -37.15 6.78
CA VAL A 183 -8.74 -38.22 7.72
C VAL A 183 -8.29 -39.57 7.16
N ALA A 184 -8.60 -39.86 5.89
CA ALA A 184 -8.16 -41.10 5.24
C ALA A 184 -6.62 -41.21 5.18
N PHE A 185 -5.91 -40.10 4.96
CA PHE A 185 -4.45 -40.08 5.07
C PHE A 185 -3.98 -40.39 6.49
N ALA A 186 -4.57 -39.75 7.50
CA ALA A 186 -4.24 -39.91 8.91
C ALA A 186 -4.45 -41.35 9.41
N GLU A 187 -5.51 -42.02 8.96
CA GLU A 187 -5.76 -43.44 9.26
C GLU A 187 -4.64 -44.34 8.71
N LYS A 188 -4.18 -44.11 7.48
CA LYS A 188 -3.08 -44.90 6.87
C LYS A 188 -1.77 -44.79 7.65
N ILE A 189 -1.52 -43.65 8.29
CA ILE A 189 -0.26 -43.37 8.99
C ILE A 189 -0.36 -43.49 10.51
N ALA A 190 -1.52 -43.89 11.04
CA ALA A 190 -1.81 -43.93 12.48
C ALA A 190 -0.73 -44.67 13.30
N ASP A 191 -0.28 -45.81 12.80
CA ASP A 191 0.70 -46.69 13.46
C ASP A 191 2.14 -46.51 12.95
N VAL A 192 2.38 -45.59 12.01
CA VAL A 192 3.73 -45.38 11.44
C VAL A 192 4.64 -44.76 12.49
N ARG A 193 5.77 -45.42 12.79
CA ARG A 193 6.81 -44.94 13.70
C ARG A 193 8.21 -45.23 13.12
N PRO A 194 9.23 -44.41 13.42
CA PRO A 194 9.17 -43.15 14.18
C PRO A 194 8.40 -42.06 13.43
N LEU A 195 7.79 -41.13 14.16
CA LEU A 195 7.08 -40.01 13.54
C LEU A 195 8.09 -39.04 12.90
N PRO A 196 7.92 -38.66 11.63
CA PRO A 196 8.83 -37.75 10.97
C PRO A 196 8.69 -36.34 11.55
N LYS A 197 9.81 -35.72 11.93
CA LYS A 197 9.85 -34.33 12.37
C LYS A 197 10.76 -33.54 11.46
N VAL A 198 10.29 -32.38 11.01
CA VAL A 198 11.08 -31.52 10.13
C VAL A 198 12.40 -31.09 10.79
N ARG A 199 12.39 -30.87 12.12
CA ARG A 199 13.60 -30.50 12.88
C ARG A 199 14.76 -31.49 12.75
N ASP A 200 14.47 -32.77 12.53
CA ASP A 200 15.46 -33.84 12.48
C ASP A 200 16.07 -34.00 11.07
N ARG A 201 15.46 -33.36 10.06
CA ARG A 201 16.00 -33.34 8.69
C ARG A 201 17.22 -32.43 8.61
N LYS A 202 18.21 -32.83 7.80
CA LYS A 202 19.37 -32.00 7.45
C LYS A 202 19.06 -31.18 6.21
N VAL A 203 19.59 -29.96 6.16
CA VAL A 203 19.64 -29.18 4.92
C VAL A 203 20.91 -29.62 4.20
N ASP A 204 20.76 -30.47 3.18
CA ASP A 204 21.89 -30.89 2.34
C ASP A 204 22.11 -29.87 1.22
N TYR A 205 23.18 -29.08 1.36
CA TYR A 205 23.55 -28.08 0.37
C TYR A 205 25.07 -27.92 0.33
N PRO A 206 25.77 -28.66 -0.54
CA PRO A 206 27.21 -28.50 -0.75
C PRO A 206 27.54 -27.05 -1.10
N ASN A 207 28.63 -26.50 -0.54
CA ASN A 207 29.07 -25.11 -0.76
C ASN A 207 28.08 -24.02 -0.34
N HIS A 208 27.25 -24.27 0.68
CA HIS A 208 26.33 -23.28 1.25
C HIS A 208 26.99 -21.93 1.57
N GLU A 209 28.26 -21.89 1.98
CA GLU A 209 28.99 -20.64 2.25
C GLU A 209 29.06 -19.70 1.04
N ALA A 210 29.37 -20.22 -0.15
CA ALA A 210 29.47 -19.42 -1.37
C ALA A 210 28.11 -18.86 -1.80
N PHE A 211 27.06 -19.70 -1.73
CA PHE A 211 25.68 -19.28 -1.99
C PHE A 211 25.24 -18.18 -1.01
N LEU A 212 25.43 -18.39 0.29
CA LEU A 212 25.03 -17.43 1.32
C LEU A 212 25.79 -16.11 1.18
N GLN A 213 27.08 -16.14 0.84
CA GLN A 213 27.84 -14.92 0.59
C GLN A 213 27.30 -14.15 -0.62
N PHE A 214 26.95 -14.85 -1.71
CA PHE A 214 26.30 -14.25 -2.86
C PHE A 214 24.93 -13.65 -2.50
N SER A 215 24.11 -14.38 -1.73
CA SER A 215 22.81 -13.91 -1.27
C SER A 215 22.92 -12.67 -0.39
N ARG A 216 23.85 -12.63 0.58
CA ARG A 216 24.11 -11.46 1.42
C ARG A 216 24.42 -10.22 0.57
N ASN A 217 25.32 -10.34 -0.39
CA ASN A 217 25.70 -9.23 -1.26
C ASN A 217 24.52 -8.73 -2.10
N THR A 218 23.78 -9.66 -2.71
CA THR A 218 22.63 -9.34 -3.57
C THR A 218 21.49 -8.72 -2.78
N VAL A 219 21.13 -9.31 -1.64
CA VAL A 219 20.05 -8.83 -0.78
C VAL A 219 20.42 -7.48 -0.16
N LYS A 220 21.66 -7.28 0.31
CA LYS A 220 22.14 -5.97 0.81
C LYS A 220 21.98 -4.87 -0.23
N ALA A 221 22.31 -5.15 -1.49
CA ALA A 221 22.19 -4.18 -2.57
C ALA A 221 20.72 -3.84 -2.90
N MET A 222 19.77 -4.76 -2.66
CA MET A 222 18.36 -4.60 -3.00
C MET A 222 17.48 -4.15 -1.81
N ALA A 223 17.89 -4.41 -0.58
CA ALA A 223 17.09 -4.17 0.62
C ALA A 223 16.86 -2.68 0.90
N GLY A 224 17.71 -1.80 0.35
CA GLY A 224 17.65 -0.36 0.59
C GLY A 224 17.73 -0.07 2.11
N PRO A 225 16.79 0.71 2.68
CA PRO A 225 16.82 1.06 4.10
C PRO A 225 16.24 -0.04 5.01
N PHE A 226 15.74 -1.15 4.47
CA PHE A 226 15.05 -2.16 5.28
C PHE A 226 16.05 -3.19 5.84
N PRO A 227 16.14 -3.38 7.17
CA PRO A 227 17.05 -4.37 7.75
C PRO A 227 16.57 -5.82 7.61
N ALA A 228 15.25 -6.04 7.64
CA ALA A 228 14.65 -7.37 7.70
C ALA A 228 15.08 -8.35 6.60
N PRO A 229 15.21 -7.96 5.31
CA PRO A 229 15.67 -8.87 4.27
C PRO A 229 17.05 -9.49 4.56
N LEU A 230 17.98 -8.74 5.14
CA LEU A 230 19.30 -9.29 5.51
C LEU A 230 19.20 -10.19 6.73
N GLU A 231 18.40 -9.82 7.72
CA GLU A 231 18.16 -10.70 8.87
C GLU A 231 17.53 -12.03 8.46
N CYS A 232 16.61 -12.02 7.50
CA CYS A 232 16.07 -13.22 6.89
C CYS A 232 17.17 -14.11 6.28
N VAL A 233 18.19 -13.52 5.63
CA VAL A 233 19.33 -14.28 5.11
C VAL A 233 20.13 -14.91 6.25
N GLU A 234 20.42 -14.17 7.30
CA GLU A 234 21.21 -14.68 8.43
C GLU A 234 20.48 -15.78 9.21
N THR A 235 19.18 -15.63 9.45
CA THR A 235 18.42 -16.66 10.18
C THR A 235 18.22 -17.91 9.33
N VAL A 236 18.05 -17.79 8.02
CA VAL A 236 18.06 -18.96 7.12
C VAL A 236 19.45 -19.59 7.04
N ALA A 237 20.53 -18.80 7.05
CA ALA A 237 21.89 -19.33 7.13
C ALA A 237 22.12 -20.18 8.39
N ALA A 238 21.53 -19.79 9.52
CA ALA A 238 21.58 -20.56 10.76
C ALA A 238 20.99 -21.98 10.60
N SER A 239 20.13 -22.22 9.61
CA SER A 239 19.60 -23.57 9.33
C SER A 239 20.67 -24.59 8.93
N VAL A 240 21.80 -24.13 8.35
CA VAL A 240 22.95 -24.94 7.91
C VAL A 240 24.21 -24.74 8.76
N THR A 241 24.35 -23.59 9.44
CA THR A 241 25.54 -23.28 10.25
C THR A 241 25.39 -23.56 11.75
N MET A 242 24.16 -23.79 12.24
CA MET A 242 23.88 -24.02 13.66
C MET A 242 23.07 -25.30 13.88
N LYS A 243 23.10 -25.81 15.12
CA LYS A 243 22.15 -26.83 15.57
C LYS A 243 20.74 -26.24 15.59
N PHE A 244 19.73 -27.10 15.41
CA PHE A 244 18.34 -26.64 15.29
C PHE A 244 17.91 -25.71 16.43
N ASP A 245 18.09 -26.13 17.69
CA ASP A 245 17.66 -25.35 18.85
C ASP A 245 18.44 -24.03 19.03
N ASP A 246 19.72 -23.99 18.63
CA ASP A 246 20.52 -22.77 18.66
C ASP A 246 20.06 -21.79 17.57
N GLY A 247 19.77 -22.30 16.37
CA GLY A 247 19.22 -21.50 15.29
C GLY A 247 17.79 -21.01 15.58
N MET A 248 16.96 -21.78 16.30
CA MET A 248 15.65 -21.31 16.81
C MET A 248 15.80 -20.13 17.78
N LYS A 249 16.78 -20.18 18.69
CA LYS A 249 17.09 -19.05 19.59
C LYS A 249 17.56 -17.83 18.82
N PHE A 250 18.43 -18.04 17.83
CA PHE A 250 18.92 -16.97 16.97
C PHE A 250 17.79 -16.32 16.17
N GLU A 251 16.91 -17.11 15.53
CA GLU A 251 15.71 -16.62 14.84
C GLU A 251 14.87 -15.74 15.77
N ARG A 252 14.60 -16.21 16.99
CA ARG A 252 13.82 -15.46 17.98
C ARG A 252 14.48 -14.15 18.39
N GLU A 253 15.79 -14.15 18.61
CA GLU A 253 16.55 -12.93 18.95
C GLU A 253 16.44 -11.90 17.82
N ARG A 254 16.66 -12.31 16.56
CA ARG A 254 16.57 -11.41 15.40
C ARG A 254 15.14 -10.91 15.16
N PHE A 255 14.14 -11.73 15.39
CA PHE A 255 12.73 -11.30 15.37
C PHE A 255 12.46 -10.19 16.39
N LEU A 256 12.90 -10.38 17.64
CA LEU A 256 12.73 -9.40 18.73
C LEU A 256 13.53 -8.12 18.50
N HIS A 257 14.66 -8.19 17.81
CA HIS A 257 15.37 -7.01 17.34
C HIS A 257 14.54 -6.24 16.29
N LEU A 258 14.09 -6.93 15.24
CA LEU A 258 13.38 -6.30 14.12
C LEU A 258 12.06 -5.63 14.53
N ILE A 259 11.28 -6.24 15.43
CA ILE A 259 9.99 -5.67 15.87
C ILE A 259 10.14 -4.29 16.54
N GLN A 260 11.34 -3.95 17.05
CA GLN A 260 11.62 -2.66 17.67
C GLN A 260 12.10 -1.58 16.69
N THR A 261 12.53 -1.98 15.49
CA THR A 261 13.02 -1.07 14.46
C THR A 261 11.91 -0.12 13.98
N THR A 262 12.29 1.11 13.63
CA THR A 262 11.35 2.10 13.11
C THR A 262 10.78 1.65 11.77
N GLU A 263 11.56 0.97 10.95
CA GLU A 263 11.17 0.44 9.65
C GLU A 263 10.07 -0.63 9.78
N SER A 264 10.17 -1.55 10.76
CA SER A 264 9.10 -2.52 11.02
C SER A 264 7.84 -1.84 11.55
N LYS A 265 7.98 -0.85 12.46
CA LYS A 265 6.84 -0.08 12.95
C LYS A 265 6.14 0.67 11.80
N ALA A 266 6.90 1.27 10.89
CA ALA A 266 6.40 1.95 9.71
C ALA A 266 5.69 1.01 8.72
N LEU A 267 6.27 -0.16 8.43
CA LEU A 267 5.65 -1.15 7.52
C LEU A 267 4.36 -1.72 8.11
N ARG A 268 4.33 -2.00 9.42
CA ARG A 268 3.10 -2.40 10.12
C ARG A 268 2.06 -1.28 10.08
N HIS A 269 2.46 -0.04 10.37
CA HIS A 269 1.59 1.13 10.26
C HIS A 269 0.94 1.22 8.88
N ALA A 270 1.73 1.18 7.80
CA ALA A 270 1.21 1.22 6.43
C ALA A 270 0.24 0.07 6.14
N PHE A 271 0.57 -1.15 6.56
CA PHE A 271 -0.27 -2.34 6.35
C PHE A 271 -1.65 -2.25 7.05
N PHE A 272 -1.69 -1.71 8.26
CA PHE A 272 -2.93 -1.49 9.01
C PHE A 272 -3.70 -0.28 8.48
N SER A 273 -2.98 0.79 8.13
CA SER A 273 -3.55 2.03 7.60
C SER A 273 -4.25 1.79 6.27
N GLU A 274 -3.68 1.00 5.36
CA GLU A 274 -4.32 0.63 4.09
C GLU A 274 -5.68 -0.04 4.28
N ARG A 275 -5.79 -0.94 5.26
CA ARG A 275 -7.05 -1.63 5.57
C ARG A 275 -8.06 -0.70 6.23
N THR A 276 -7.57 0.14 7.13
CA THR A 276 -8.41 1.05 7.92
C THR A 276 -8.94 2.20 7.07
N ALA A 277 -8.20 2.66 6.06
CA ALA A 277 -8.64 3.68 5.10
C ALA A 277 -9.99 3.36 4.42
N SER A 278 -10.32 2.07 4.30
CA SER A 278 -11.62 1.65 3.76
C SER A 278 -12.79 1.63 4.76
N LYS A 279 -12.55 2.00 6.01
CA LYS A 279 -13.54 2.04 7.10
C LYS A 279 -13.94 3.49 7.37
N VAL A 280 -15.21 3.80 7.14
CA VAL A 280 -15.82 5.11 7.38
C VAL A 280 -16.82 4.96 8.53
N PRO A 281 -16.68 5.69 9.65
CA PRO A 281 -17.48 5.46 10.87
C PRO A 281 -18.99 5.45 10.67
N ASP A 282 -19.52 6.31 9.78
CA ASP A 282 -20.96 6.42 9.53
C ASP A 282 -21.45 5.57 8.34
N VAL A 283 -20.59 4.76 7.72
CA VAL A 283 -20.95 3.80 6.65
C VAL A 283 -20.72 2.37 7.16
N PRO A 284 -21.78 1.70 7.67
CA PRO A 284 -21.70 0.32 8.13
C PRO A 284 -21.13 -0.64 7.07
N ALA A 285 -20.43 -1.69 7.51
CA ALA A 285 -19.78 -2.64 6.61
C ALA A 285 -20.74 -3.46 5.74
N ASP A 286 -22.00 -3.56 6.15
CA ASP A 286 -23.12 -4.20 5.44
C ASP A 286 -23.92 -3.22 4.56
N THR A 287 -23.49 -1.96 4.44
CA THR A 287 -24.11 -0.99 3.52
C THR A 287 -24.16 -1.58 2.11
N PRO A 288 -25.35 -1.66 1.47
CA PRO A 288 -25.46 -2.17 0.12
C PRO A 288 -24.60 -1.37 -0.87
N VAL A 289 -23.94 -2.08 -1.78
CA VAL A 289 -23.17 -1.47 -2.88
C VAL A 289 -23.91 -1.62 -4.20
N ARG A 290 -23.82 -0.60 -5.06
CA ARG A 290 -24.35 -0.67 -6.43
C ARG A 290 -23.44 -1.56 -7.28
N SER A 291 -24.04 -2.32 -8.19
CA SER A 291 -23.28 -3.18 -9.09
C SER A 291 -22.65 -2.36 -10.22
N ILE A 292 -21.32 -2.36 -10.31
CA ILE A 292 -20.58 -1.71 -11.41
C ILE A 292 -20.16 -2.78 -12.43
N LYS A 293 -20.95 -2.90 -13.50
CA LYS A 293 -20.76 -3.82 -14.64
C LYS A 293 -20.25 -3.10 -15.87
N SER A 294 -20.52 -1.80 -16.04
CA SER A 294 -19.97 -0.97 -17.12
C SER A 294 -19.64 0.44 -16.64
N ALA A 295 -18.64 1.06 -17.27
CA ALA A 295 -18.21 2.42 -16.96
C ALA A 295 -18.15 3.30 -18.22
N ALA A 296 -18.39 4.59 -18.06
CA ALA A 296 -18.11 5.61 -19.06
C ALA A 296 -17.02 6.56 -18.57
N ILE A 297 -16.13 7.00 -19.47
CA ILE A 297 -15.06 7.96 -19.14
C ILE A 297 -15.18 9.14 -20.09
N ILE A 298 -15.21 10.36 -19.58
CA ILE A 298 -15.30 11.58 -20.38
C ILE A 298 -13.93 12.21 -20.50
N GLY A 299 -13.46 12.36 -21.74
CA GLY A 299 -12.15 12.87 -22.07
C GLY A 299 -11.15 11.76 -22.38
N ALA A 300 -10.60 11.76 -23.59
CA ALA A 300 -9.64 10.76 -24.07
C ALA A 300 -8.17 11.15 -23.84
N GLY A 301 -7.91 12.17 -23.02
CA GLY A 301 -6.57 12.64 -22.68
C GLY A 301 -5.79 11.69 -21.76
N THR A 302 -4.64 12.14 -21.25
CA THR A 302 -3.76 11.33 -20.39
C THR A 302 -4.48 10.74 -19.18
N MET A 303 -5.27 11.57 -18.47
CA MET A 303 -6.02 11.12 -17.29
C MET A 303 -7.12 10.13 -17.67
N GLY A 304 -8.02 10.50 -18.57
CA GLY A 304 -9.14 9.62 -18.96
C GLY A 304 -8.68 8.29 -19.56
N GLY A 305 -7.61 8.28 -20.38
CA GLY A 305 -7.02 7.04 -20.88
C GLY A 305 -6.44 6.16 -19.77
N GLY A 306 -5.73 6.75 -18.80
CA GLY A 306 -5.22 6.03 -17.64
C GLY A 306 -6.33 5.50 -16.72
N ILE A 307 -7.40 6.28 -16.51
CA ILE A 307 -8.58 5.87 -15.74
C ILE A 307 -9.26 4.68 -16.44
N ALA A 308 -9.52 4.78 -17.74
CA ALA A 308 -10.10 3.70 -18.54
C ALA A 308 -9.29 2.40 -18.38
N MET A 309 -7.96 2.47 -18.46
CA MET A 309 -7.10 1.29 -18.26
C MET A 309 -7.30 0.60 -16.90
N ASN A 310 -7.60 1.32 -15.81
CA ASN A 310 -7.89 0.68 -14.52
C ASN A 310 -9.14 -0.21 -14.59
N PHE A 311 -10.22 0.30 -15.20
CA PHE A 311 -11.47 -0.45 -15.38
C PHE A 311 -11.28 -1.67 -16.30
N LEU A 312 -10.60 -1.48 -17.43
CA LEU A 312 -10.30 -2.57 -18.38
C LEU A 312 -9.45 -3.67 -17.72
N ASN A 313 -8.45 -3.30 -16.92
CA ASN A 313 -7.63 -4.25 -16.16
C ASN A 313 -8.42 -5.07 -15.15
N ALA A 314 -9.51 -4.49 -14.62
CA ALA A 314 -10.44 -5.14 -13.70
C ALA A 314 -11.57 -5.90 -14.41
N GLY A 315 -11.56 -5.98 -15.74
CA GLY A 315 -12.56 -6.68 -16.54
C GLY A 315 -13.89 -5.93 -16.66
N ILE A 316 -13.89 -4.60 -16.47
CA ILE A 316 -15.10 -3.77 -16.60
C ILE A 316 -15.07 -3.09 -17.99
N PRO A 317 -16.08 -3.33 -18.85
CA PRO A 317 -16.27 -2.62 -20.11
C PRO A 317 -16.28 -1.10 -19.93
N VAL A 318 -15.58 -0.38 -20.81
CA VAL A 318 -15.49 1.08 -20.81
C VAL A 318 -16.00 1.67 -22.13
N LYS A 319 -16.84 2.68 -22.03
CA LYS A 319 -17.18 3.59 -23.13
C LYS A 319 -16.42 4.91 -22.96
N LEU A 320 -15.51 5.22 -23.89
CA LEU A 320 -14.71 6.45 -23.88
C LEU A 320 -15.39 7.53 -24.73
N LEU A 321 -15.77 8.63 -24.11
CA LEU A 321 -16.43 9.76 -24.78
C LEU A 321 -15.43 10.91 -25.02
N GLU A 322 -15.45 11.46 -26.24
CA GLU A 322 -14.80 12.73 -26.59
C GLU A 322 -15.73 13.56 -27.50
N THR A 323 -15.41 14.82 -27.71
CA THR A 323 -16.02 15.78 -28.61
C THR A 323 -15.52 15.67 -30.05
N ARG A 324 -14.27 15.25 -30.26
CA ARG A 324 -13.63 15.17 -31.59
C ARG A 324 -13.02 13.80 -31.85
N GLN A 325 -13.21 13.30 -33.08
CA GLN A 325 -12.73 11.98 -33.49
C GLN A 325 -11.21 11.85 -33.38
N GLU A 326 -10.46 12.89 -33.75
CA GLU A 326 -9.00 12.85 -33.76
C GLU A 326 -8.41 12.70 -32.34
N ALA A 327 -9.02 13.37 -31.36
CA ALA A 327 -8.63 13.28 -29.96
C ALA A 327 -8.98 11.92 -29.36
N LEU A 328 -10.14 11.36 -29.75
CA LEU A 328 -10.58 10.03 -29.36
C LEU A 328 -9.64 8.94 -29.90
N ASP A 329 -9.29 8.99 -31.18
CA ASP A 329 -8.37 8.06 -31.83
C ASP A 329 -6.98 8.11 -31.18
N LYS A 330 -6.48 9.32 -30.92
CA LYS A 330 -5.21 9.52 -30.21
C LYS A 330 -5.22 8.92 -28.81
N GLY A 331 -6.32 9.08 -28.06
CA GLY A 331 -6.49 8.49 -26.74
C GLY A 331 -6.46 6.96 -26.77
N ILE A 332 -7.23 6.35 -27.68
CA ILE A 332 -7.26 4.88 -27.87
C ILE A 332 -5.88 4.35 -28.27
N ALA A 333 -5.20 5.01 -29.21
CA ALA A 333 -3.85 4.65 -29.62
C ALA A 333 -2.86 4.71 -28.45
N THR A 334 -2.99 5.71 -27.57
CA THR A 334 -2.14 5.84 -26.37
C THR A 334 -2.40 4.71 -25.37
N ILE A 335 -3.66 4.35 -25.13
CA ILE A 335 -4.04 3.21 -24.29
C ILE A 335 -3.42 1.91 -24.82
N ARG A 336 -3.59 1.63 -26.11
CA ARG A 336 -3.02 0.45 -26.77
C ARG A 336 -1.50 0.41 -26.63
N LYS A 337 -0.81 1.51 -26.94
CA LYS A 337 0.65 1.63 -26.81
C LYS A 337 1.15 1.35 -25.39
N ASN A 338 0.40 1.77 -24.37
CA ASN A 338 0.75 1.47 -22.98
C ASN A 338 0.67 -0.04 -22.65
N TYR A 339 -0.32 -0.75 -23.19
CA TYR A 339 -0.38 -2.21 -23.06
C TYR A 339 0.72 -2.91 -23.86
N GLU A 340 1.00 -2.48 -25.08
CA GLU A 340 2.10 -3.00 -25.90
C GLU A 340 3.47 -2.83 -25.21
N ASN A 341 3.68 -1.71 -24.51
CA ASN A 341 4.87 -1.49 -23.70
C ASN A 341 4.97 -2.48 -22.52
N SER A 342 3.83 -2.91 -21.96
CA SER A 342 3.79 -3.93 -20.90
C SER A 342 4.03 -5.34 -21.44
N LEU A 343 3.49 -5.62 -22.63
CA LEU A 343 3.74 -6.86 -23.39
C LEU A 343 5.22 -7.02 -23.73
N LYS A 344 5.86 -5.98 -24.29
CA LYS A 344 7.31 -5.97 -24.59
C LYS A 344 8.20 -6.19 -23.37
N LYS A 345 7.70 -5.89 -22.17
CA LYS A 345 8.38 -6.10 -20.88
C LYS A 345 8.04 -7.44 -20.22
N GLY A 346 7.28 -8.31 -20.89
CA GLY A 346 6.86 -9.61 -20.35
C GLY A 346 5.87 -9.53 -19.19
N LYS A 347 5.20 -8.38 -18.98
CA LYS A 347 4.25 -8.15 -17.88
C LYS A 347 2.79 -8.40 -18.27
N LEU A 348 2.54 -8.71 -19.53
CA LEU A 348 1.22 -8.93 -20.13
C LEU A 348 1.37 -9.93 -21.27
N THR A 349 0.40 -10.81 -21.47
CA THR A 349 0.34 -11.68 -22.66
C THR A 349 -0.48 -11.02 -23.77
N GLN A 350 -0.32 -11.48 -25.02
CA GLN A 350 -1.07 -10.96 -26.16
C GLN A 350 -2.59 -11.13 -25.96
N GLU A 351 -3.01 -12.29 -25.46
CA GLU A 351 -4.42 -12.61 -25.22
C GLU A 351 -5.03 -11.66 -24.17
N LYS A 352 -4.26 -11.30 -23.13
CA LYS A 352 -4.72 -10.35 -22.11
C LYS A 352 -4.76 -8.91 -22.62
N LEU A 353 -3.88 -8.53 -23.54
CA LEU A 353 -3.96 -7.25 -24.23
C LEU A 353 -5.25 -7.17 -25.05
N ASP A 354 -5.49 -8.17 -25.91
CA ASP A 354 -6.65 -8.20 -26.79
C ASP A 354 -7.96 -8.27 -26.00
N GLN A 355 -8.00 -9.06 -24.91
CA GLN A 355 -9.13 -9.07 -23.97
C GLN A 355 -9.44 -7.67 -23.42
N ARG A 356 -8.42 -6.93 -22.99
CA ARG A 356 -8.61 -5.57 -22.41
C ARG A 356 -9.03 -4.56 -23.47
N MET A 357 -8.46 -4.64 -24.67
CA MET A 357 -8.85 -3.74 -25.75
C MET A 357 -10.26 -4.05 -26.27
N GLY A 358 -10.70 -5.32 -26.25
CA GLY A 358 -12.07 -5.70 -26.61
C GLY A 358 -13.14 -5.21 -25.62
N LEU A 359 -12.74 -4.85 -24.39
CA LEU A 359 -13.62 -4.21 -23.40
C LEU A 359 -13.72 -2.68 -23.60
N LEU A 360 -12.87 -2.09 -24.43
CA LEU A 360 -12.88 -0.66 -24.73
C LEU A 360 -13.71 -0.38 -25.98
N SER A 361 -14.62 0.56 -25.87
CA SER A 361 -15.36 1.10 -27.00
C SER A 361 -15.44 2.61 -26.86
N SER A 362 -15.77 3.31 -27.95
CA SER A 362 -15.71 4.77 -28.01
C SER A 362 -16.98 5.38 -28.56
N THR A 363 -17.20 6.67 -28.31
CA THR A 363 -18.33 7.45 -28.82
C THR A 363 -18.01 8.94 -28.84
N LEU A 364 -18.74 9.68 -29.66
CA LEU A 364 -18.82 11.15 -29.63
C LEU A 364 -20.16 11.67 -29.06
N SER A 365 -21.09 10.77 -28.72
CA SER A 365 -22.43 11.11 -28.23
C SER A 365 -22.61 10.76 -26.76
N TYR A 366 -23.23 11.66 -26.00
CA TYR A 366 -23.64 11.38 -24.62
C TYR A 366 -24.71 10.30 -24.55
N ASP A 367 -25.57 10.17 -25.55
CA ASP A 367 -26.68 9.20 -25.52
C ASP A 367 -26.20 7.75 -25.42
N ASP A 368 -24.99 7.48 -25.93
CA ASP A 368 -24.37 6.15 -25.92
C ASP A 368 -23.81 5.73 -24.55
N ILE A 369 -23.68 6.66 -23.59
CA ILE A 369 -23.17 6.37 -22.24
C ILE A 369 -24.28 6.21 -21.19
N GLY A 370 -25.53 6.54 -21.52
CA GLY A 370 -26.64 6.63 -20.56
C GLY A 370 -26.92 5.35 -19.76
N GLN A 371 -26.54 4.18 -20.28
CA GLN A 371 -26.72 2.88 -19.62
C GLN A 371 -25.56 2.46 -18.70
N ALA A 372 -24.45 3.21 -18.65
CA ALA A 372 -23.33 2.88 -17.77
C ALA A 372 -23.70 2.99 -16.27
N ASP A 373 -23.08 2.17 -15.43
CA ASP A 373 -23.36 2.18 -13.98
C ASP A 373 -22.60 3.29 -13.24
N ILE A 374 -21.46 3.71 -13.81
CA ILE A 374 -20.66 4.83 -13.33
C ILE A 374 -20.10 5.59 -14.53
N VAL A 375 -20.04 6.91 -14.39
CA VAL A 375 -19.29 7.79 -15.30
C VAL A 375 -18.20 8.51 -14.52
N VAL A 376 -16.99 8.59 -15.07
CA VAL A 376 -15.90 9.40 -14.51
C VAL A 376 -15.53 10.51 -15.48
N GLU A 377 -15.78 11.74 -15.05
CA GLU A 377 -15.44 12.95 -15.78
C GLU A 377 -13.95 13.28 -15.58
N ALA A 378 -13.22 13.47 -16.69
CA ALA A 378 -11.79 13.82 -16.71
C ALA A 378 -11.47 14.87 -17.80
N VAL A 379 -12.33 15.89 -17.91
CA VAL A 379 -12.19 17.06 -18.79
C VAL A 379 -11.40 18.19 -18.10
N PHE A 380 -11.27 19.33 -18.79
CA PHE A 380 -10.48 20.48 -18.32
C PHE A 380 -10.92 21.00 -16.94
N GLU A 381 -9.97 21.53 -16.17
CA GLU A 381 -10.15 21.93 -14.77
C GLU A 381 -10.73 23.36 -14.67
N GLU A 382 -11.96 23.53 -15.17
CA GLU A 382 -12.70 24.79 -15.16
C GLU A 382 -14.16 24.54 -14.79
N MET A 383 -14.74 25.37 -13.92
CA MET A 383 -16.06 25.13 -13.32
C MET A 383 -17.19 25.20 -14.35
N GLY A 384 -17.17 26.15 -15.28
CA GLY A 384 -18.16 26.27 -16.35
C GLY A 384 -18.16 25.05 -17.29
N VAL A 385 -16.99 24.52 -17.64
CA VAL A 385 -16.87 23.26 -18.39
C VAL A 385 -17.47 22.09 -17.61
N LYS A 386 -17.15 21.97 -16.31
CA LYS A 386 -17.70 20.93 -15.44
C LYS A 386 -19.22 21.04 -15.28
N GLU A 387 -19.74 22.25 -15.16
CA GLU A 387 -21.18 22.52 -15.11
C GLU A 387 -21.90 21.99 -16.35
N ALA A 388 -21.41 22.34 -17.54
CA ALA A 388 -22.01 21.88 -18.80
C ALA A 388 -22.03 20.34 -18.89
N VAL A 389 -20.93 19.69 -18.50
CA VAL A 389 -20.82 18.22 -18.50
C VAL A 389 -21.78 17.60 -17.48
N PHE A 390 -21.79 18.06 -16.23
CA PHE A 390 -22.61 17.45 -15.18
C PHE A 390 -24.11 17.68 -15.40
N ARG A 391 -24.53 18.81 -15.97
CA ARG A 391 -25.91 19.00 -16.43
C ARG A 391 -26.29 17.99 -17.51
N LYS A 392 -25.40 17.76 -18.49
CA LYS A 392 -25.67 16.79 -19.56
C LYS A 392 -25.72 15.35 -19.04
N LEU A 393 -24.84 15.00 -18.10
CA LEU A 393 -24.88 13.71 -17.42
C LEU A 393 -26.16 13.52 -16.60
N ASP A 394 -26.63 14.57 -15.93
CA ASP A 394 -27.87 14.54 -15.18
C ASP A 394 -29.10 14.26 -16.07
N GLU A 395 -29.08 14.71 -17.32
CA GLU A 395 -30.13 14.42 -18.30
C GLU A 395 -30.08 12.98 -18.83
N VAL A 396 -28.89 12.48 -19.17
CA VAL A 396 -28.73 11.28 -20.02
C VAL A 396 -28.47 10.00 -19.21
N MET A 397 -27.80 10.09 -18.06
CA MET A 397 -27.44 8.90 -17.29
C MET A 397 -28.66 8.30 -16.61
N LYS A 398 -28.81 6.97 -16.67
CA LYS A 398 -29.91 6.26 -16.00
C LYS A 398 -30.00 6.60 -14.49
N PRO A 399 -31.19 6.54 -13.88
CA PRO A 399 -31.33 6.67 -12.43
C PRO A 399 -30.45 5.66 -11.69
N GLY A 400 -29.79 6.09 -10.61
CA GLY A 400 -28.89 5.26 -9.82
C GLY A 400 -27.48 5.07 -10.41
N ALA A 401 -27.16 5.62 -11.58
CA ALA A 401 -25.77 5.71 -12.05
C ALA A 401 -24.97 6.68 -11.17
N ILE A 402 -23.72 6.32 -10.85
CA ILE A 402 -22.81 7.18 -10.09
C ILE A 402 -22.15 8.19 -11.03
N LEU A 403 -22.20 9.47 -10.67
CA LEU A 403 -21.59 10.57 -11.42
C LEU A 403 -20.31 11.02 -10.71
N ALA A 404 -19.15 10.58 -11.21
CA ALA A 404 -17.86 10.83 -10.58
C ALA A 404 -17.08 11.94 -11.30
N THR A 405 -16.43 12.85 -10.56
CA THR A 405 -15.45 13.81 -11.12
C THR A 405 -14.03 13.45 -10.70
N ASN A 406 -13.05 13.57 -11.62
CA ASN A 406 -11.62 13.44 -11.34
C ASN A 406 -10.97 14.78 -10.95
N THR A 407 -11.75 15.83 -10.69
CA THR A 407 -11.19 17.14 -10.29
C THR A 407 -10.23 17.02 -9.10
N SER A 408 -9.27 17.93 -9.06
CA SER A 408 -8.15 17.99 -8.10
C SER A 408 -8.17 19.26 -7.24
N THR A 409 -8.92 20.28 -7.67
CA THR A 409 -8.95 21.61 -7.03
C THR A 409 -10.34 22.25 -6.98
N LEU A 410 -11.33 21.71 -7.71
CA LEU A 410 -12.67 22.29 -7.72
C LEU A 410 -13.55 21.69 -6.61
N ASP A 411 -14.48 22.52 -6.16
CA ASP A 411 -15.46 22.18 -5.13
C ASP A 411 -16.48 21.16 -5.67
N VAL A 412 -16.45 19.95 -5.13
CA VAL A 412 -17.34 18.85 -5.52
C VAL A 412 -18.79 19.12 -5.14
N ASP A 413 -19.05 19.88 -4.08
CA ASP A 413 -20.42 20.24 -3.68
C ASP A 413 -21.05 21.19 -4.70
N LYS A 414 -20.26 22.13 -5.25
CA LYS A 414 -20.71 22.99 -6.36
C LYS A 414 -21.00 22.18 -7.62
N ILE A 415 -20.15 21.20 -7.95
CA ILE A 415 -20.37 20.30 -9.10
C ILE A 415 -21.66 19.49 -8.89
N ALA A 416 -21.88 18.96 -7.70
CA ALA A 416 -23.08 18.19 -7.37
C ALA A 416 -24.37 19.01 -7.49
N ALA A 417 -24.32 20.30 -7.12
CA ALA A 417 -25.44 21.24 -7.19
C ALA A 417 -25.92 21.55 -8.63
N PHE A 418 -25.14 21.21 -9.66
CA PHE A 418 -25.58 21.33 -11.05
C PHE A 418 -26.57 20.23 -11.47
N THR A 419 -26.69 19.17 -10.66
CA THR A 419 -27.52 18.00 -10.91
C THR A 419 -28.76 17.99 -10.01
N LYS A 420 -29.79 17.25 -10.41
CA LYS A 420 -30.99 16.98 -9.59
C LYS A 420 -30.82 15.78 -8.65
N ARG A 421 -29.62 15.19 -8.61
CA ARG A 421 -29.28 13.98 -7.85
C ARG A 421 -27.90 14.11 -7.20
N PRO A 422 -27.66 15.15 -6.39
CA PRO A 422 -26.36 15.37 -5.76
C PRO A 422 -25.91 14.17 -4.90
N GLN A 423 -26.85 13.35 -4.42
CA GLN A 423 -26.56 12.12 -3.70
C GLN A 423 -25.84 11.04 -4.52
N ASP A 424 -25.94 11.10 -5.85
CA ASP A 424 -25.25 10.21 -6.79
C ASP A 424 -23.89 10.75 -7.26
N VAL A 425 -23.51 11.95 -6.81
CA VAL A 425 -22.27 12.64 -7.21
C VAL A 425 -21.16 12.39 -6.19
N ILE A 426 -19.94 12.12 -6.66
CA ILE A 426 -18.77 11.88 -5.82
C ILE A 426 -17.47 12.30 -6.53
N GLY A 427 -16.44 12.71 -5.78
CA GLY A 427 -15.09 12.84 -6.35
C GLY A 427 -14.35 11.51 -6.35
N THR A 428 -13.73 11.18 -7.48
CA THR A 428 -12.80 10.05 -7.63
C THR A 428 -11.49 10.56 -8.23
N HIS A 429 -10.70 11.24 -7.40
CA HIS A 429 -9.46 11.89 -7.81
C HIS A 429 -8.34 10.85 -7.98
N PHE A 430 -8.06 10.50 -9.24
CA PHE A 430 -6.94 9.65 -9.64
C PHE A 430 -5.67 10.47 -9.80
N PHE A 431 -4.53 9.84 -9.50
CA PHE A 431 -3.22 10.48 -9.55
C PHE A 431 -2.48 10.12 -10.83
N SER A 432 -1.92 11.11 -11.52
CA SER A 432 -1.19 10.89 -12.77
C SER A 432 0.17 10.20 -12.54
N PRO A 433 0.55 9.17 -13.34
CA PRO A 433 -0.26 8.47 -14.33
C PRO A 433 -1.31 7.55 -13.67
N ALA A 434 -2.59 7.72 -14.04
CA ALA A 434 -3.73 7.09 -13.34
C ALA A 434 -3.71 5.55 -13.36
N ASN A 435 -3.08 4.91 -14.33
CA ASN A 435 -2.95 3.45 -14.41
C ASN A 435 -1.78 2.89 -13.58
N VAL A 436 -0.92 3.75 -13.04
CA VAL A 436 0.30 3.38 -12.28
C VAL A 436 0.15 3.73 -10.80
N MET A 437 -0.25 4.97 -10.50
CA MET A 437 -0.36 5.45 -9.12
C MET A 437 -1.42 4.68 -8.34
N LYS A 438 -1.14 4.32 -7.08
CA LYS A 438 -2.05 3.47 -6.29
C LYS A 438 -3.14 4.28 -5.60
N LEU A 439 -2.90 5.54 -5.29
CA LEU A 439 -3.88 6.38 -4.60
C LEU A 439 -5.12 6.62 -5.47
N LEU A 440 -6.29 6.48 -4.84
CA LEU A 440 -7.55 7.05 -5.29
C LEU A 440 -8.13 7.86 -4.13
N GLU A 441 -8.11 9.18 -4.24
CA GLU A 441 -8.70 10.06 -3.23
C GLU A 441 -10.20 10.21 -3.54
N ILE A 442 -11.03 9.69 -2.64
CA ILE A 442 -12.49 9.62 -2.77
C ILE A 442 -13.07 10.82 -2.02
N VAL A 443 -13.48 11.84 -2.75
CA VAL A 443 -13.98 13.09 -2.17
C VAL A 443 -15.47 12.96 -1.93
N ARG A 444 -15.85 12.86 -0.66
CA ARG A 444 -17.24 12.75 -0.24
C ARG A 444 -17.86 14.13 -0.18
N GLY A 445 -18.76 14.42 -1.12
CA GLY A 445 -19.61 15.60 -1.07
C GLY A 445 -20.61 15.52 0.08
N LYS A 446 -21.16 16.66 0.46
CA LYS A 446 -22.11 16.80 1.57
C LYS A 446 -23.34 15.91 1.40
N GLU A 447 -23.87 15.86 0.17
CA GLU A 447 -25.09 15.10 -0.15
C GLU A 447 -24.80 13.65 -0.60
N THR A 448 -23.53 13.28 -0.84
CA THR A 448 -23.14 11.96 -1.36
C THR A 448 -23.70 10.84 -0.48
N ALA A 449 -24.50 9.96 -1.08
CA ALA A 449 -25.14 8.87 -0.35
C ALA A 449 -24.13 7.82 0.14
N LYS A 450 -24.49 7.13 1.23
CA LYS A 450 -23.63 6.12 1.86
C LYS A 450 -23.37 4.91 0.96
N ASP A 451 -24.37 4.49 0.17
CA ASP A 451 -24.23 3.40 -0.80
C ASP A 451 -23.28 3.79 -1.95
N VAL A 452 -23.27 5.06 -2.37
CA VAL A 452 -22.32 5.59 -3.37
C VAL A 452 -20.90 5.57 -2.83
N LEU A 453 -20.69 6.04 -1.59
CA LEU A 453 -19.36 5.99 -0.95
C LEU A 453 -18.88 4.55 -0.75
N ALA A 454 -19.75 3.66 -0.26
CA ALA A 454 -19.45 2.24 -0.12
C ALA A 454 -19.10 1.60 -1.48
N THR A 455 -19.83 1.96 -2.54
CA THR A 455 -19.56 1.51 -3.91
C THR A 455 -18.20 2.00 -4.42
N ALA A 456 -17.85 3.27 -4.18
CA ALA A 456 -16.55 3.83 -4.58
C ALA A 456 -15.38 3.16 -3.84
N LEU A 457 -15.53 2.85 -2.55
CA LEU A 457 -14.55 2.11 -1.76
C LEU A 457 -14.40 0.65 -2.20
N ALA A 458 -15.51 -0.01 -2.56
CA ALA A 458 -15.46 -1.36 -3.13
C ALA A 458 -14.81 -1.36 -4.52
N LEU A 459 -15.13 -0.34 -5.34
CA LEU A 459 -14.56 -0.16 -6.66
C LEU A 459 -13.05 0.12 -6.59
N SER A 460 -12.58 0.95 -5.66
CA SER A 460 -11.13 1.22 -5.49
C SER A 460 -10.34 -0.08 -5.28
N LYS A 461 -10.84 -0.99 -4.43
CA LYS A 461 -10.27 -2.33 -4.22
C LYS A 461 -10.28 -3.17 -5.50
N LYS A 462 -11.41 -3.20 -6.23
CA LYS A 462 -11.54 -3.93 -7.51
C LYS A 462 -10.55 -3.40 -8.57
N LEU A 463 -10.31 -2.09 -8.59
CA LEU A 463 -9.35 -1.42 -9.45
C LEU A 463 -7.88 -1.51 -8.95
N LYS A 464 -7.63 -2.20 -7.82
CA LYS A 464 -6.32 -2.29 -7.16
C LYS A 464 -5.73 -0.92 -6.77
N LYS A 465 -6.61 -0.01 -6.35
CA LYS A 465 -6.28 1.28 -5.76
C LYS A 465 -6.39 1.24 -4.24
N THR A 466 -5.66 2.12 -3.58
CA THR A 466 -5.84 2.45 -2.17
C THR A 466 -6.80 3.62 -2.10
N GLY A 467 -8.08 3.33 -1.82
CA GLY A 467 -9.11 4.36 -1.65
C GLY A 467 -9.00 5.04 -0.29
N VAL A 468 -8.80 6.35 -0.28
CA VAL A 468 -8.79 7.18 0.94
C VAL A 468 -9.91 8.22 0.84
N VAL A 469 -10.74 8.34 1.88
CA VAL A 469 -11.85 9.30 1.88
C VAL A 469 -11.38 10.67 2.35
N SER A 470 -11.74 11.71 1.58
CA SER A 470 -11.55 13.11 1.92
C SER A 470 -12.88 13.84 1.99
N GLY A 471 -12.99 14.84 2.86
CA GLY A 471 -13.99 15.89 2.75
C GLY A 471 -13.71 16.84 1.57
N VAL A 472 -14.64 17.77 1.32
CA VAL A 472 -14.49 18.79 0.28
C VAL A 472 -13.71 19.99 0.82
N CYS A 473 -12.54 20.25 0.24
CA CYS A 473 -11.80 21.49 0.40
C CYS A 473 -10.88 21.71 -0.82
N ASP A 474 -10.32 22.91 -0.98
CA ASP A 474 -9.34 23.20 -2.03
C ASP A 474 -8.11 22.29 -1.87
N GLY A 475 -7.87 21.42 -2.84
CA GLY A 475 -6.76 20.46 -2.86
C GLY A 475 -6.95 19.22 -2.00
N PHE A 476 -8.13 19.00 -1.39
CA PHE A 476 -8.45 17.82 -0.58
C PHE A 476 -7.41 17.53 0.51
N ILE A 477 -6.90 16.31 0.63
CA ILE A 477 -5.81 16.00 1.55
C ILE A 477 -4.47 16.21 0.84
N GLY A 478 -4.29 15.51 -0.28
CA GLY A 478 -2.98 15.40 -0.92
C GLY A 478 -2.43 16.73 -1.44
N ASN A 479 -3.19 17.40 -2.31
CA ASN A 479 -2.71 18.59 -3.00
C ASN A 479 -2.64 19.80 -2.05
N ARG A 480 -3.54 19.86 -1.07
CA ARG A 480 -3.50 20.85 0.00
C ARG A 480 -2.18 20.78 0.79
N MET A 481 -1.76 19.57 1.17
CA MET A 481 -0.51 19.39 1.89
C MET A 481 0.73 19.60 0.99
N ILE A 482 0.75 19.09 -0.24
CA ILE A 482 1.94 19.20 -1.12
C ILE A 482 2.23 20.65 -1.51
N GLU A 483 1.21 21.50 -1.46
CA GLU A 483 1.36 22.92 -1.68
C GLU A 483 2.23 23.57 -0.61
N GLN A 484 2.02 23.26 0.68
CA GLN A 484 2.86 23.81 1.76
C GLN A 484 4.30 23.31 1.67
N TYR A 485 4.48 22.04 1.30
CA TYR A 485 5.80 21.47 0.96
C TYR A 485 6.49 22.23 -0.18
N SER A 486 5.77 22.49 -1.28
CA SER A 486 6.30 23.23 -2.43
C SER A 486 6.57 24.70 -2.10
N ARG A 487 5.74 25.30 -1.23
CA ARG A 487 5.91 26.67 -0.74
C ARG A 487 7.21 26.80 0.07
N GLN A 488 7.49 25.86 0.97
CA GLN A 488 8.77 25.83 1.67
C GLN A 488 9.96 25.55 0.75
N ALA A 489 9.81 24.68 -0.26
CA ALA A 489 10.84 24.48 -1.29
C ALA A 489 11.20 25.80 -2.00
N GLY A 490 10.20 26.60 -2.38
CA GLY A 490 10.43 27.93 -2.97
C GLY A 490 11.16 28.89 -2.03
N PHE A 491 10.75 28.99 -0.77
CA PHE A 491 11.41 29.87 0.20
C PHE A 491 12.85 29.44 0.52
N LEU A 492 13.14 28.14 0.51
CA LEU A 492 14.51 27.64 0.62
C LEU A 492 15.41 28.18 -0.51
N LEU A 493 14.89 28.35 -1.73
CA LEU A 493 15.65 28.94 -2.83
C LEU A 493 16.00 30.40 -2.59
N GLU A 494 15.07 31.19 -2.06
CA GLU A 494 15.28 32.61 -1.71
C GLU A 494 16.34 32.77 -0.62
N GLU A 495 16.32 31.89 0.37
CA GLU A 495 17.21 31.98 1.54
C GLU A 495 18.63 31.46 1.28
N GLY A 496 18.85 30.68 0.21
CA GLY A 496 20.21 30.27 -0.16
C GLY A 496 20.39 28.90 -0.79
N ALA A 497 19.34 28.06 -0.85
CA ALA A 497 19.42 26.77 -1.51
C ALA A 497 19.34 26.90 -3.05
N LEU A 498 19.61 25.79 -3.73
CA LEU A 498 19.40 25.59 -5.16
C LEU A 498 18.58 24.32 -5.40
N PRO A 499 17.91 24.17 -6.57
CA PRO A 499 17.00 23.05 -6.82
C PRO A 499 17.63 21.68 -6.57
N GLU A 500 18.85 21.47 -7.10
CA GLU A 500 19.56 20.20 -6.96
C GLU A 500 19.89 19.85 -5.50
N GLN A 501 20.19 20.86 -4.68
CA GLN A 501 20.48 20.67 -3.27
C GLN A 501 19.25 20.18 -2.51
N VAL A 502 18.11 20.83 -2.75
CA VAL A 502 16.85 20.49 -2.07
C VAL A 502 16.35 19.12 -2.51
N ASP A 503 16.40 18.82 -3.81
CA ASP A 503 16.00 17.52 -4.32
C ASP A 503 16.88 16.41 -3.76
N LYS A 504 18.20 16.58 -3.73
CA LYS A 504 19.13 15.60 -3.15
C LYS A 504 18.86 15.36 -1.66
N ALA A 505 18.58 16.41 -0.88
CA ALA A 505 18.26 16.27 0.54
C ALA A 505 16.94 15.52 0.76
N ALA A 506 15.88 15.86 0.01
CA ALA A 506 14.59 15.17 0.08
C ALA A 506 14.67 13.70 -0.36
N GLU A 507 15.41 13.42 -1.44
CA GLU A 507 15.60 12.06 -1.96
C GLU A 507 16.47 11.21 -1.03
N LYS A 508 17.51 11.81 -0.42
CA LYS A 508 18.33 11.15 0.62
C LYS A 508 17.52 10.85 1.88
N PHE A 509 16.57 11.72 2.24
CA PHE A 509 15.58 11.42 3.28
C PHE A 509 14.67 10.25 2.90
N GLY A 510 14.45 10.03 1.60
CA GLY A 510 13.79 8.84 1.05
C GLY A 510 12.58 9.13 0.17
N PHE A 511 12.28 10.39 -0.17
CA PHE A 511 11.27 10.68 -1.19
C PHE A 511 11.68 10.07 -2.53
N ALA A 512 10.71 9.56 -3.29
CA ALA A 512 10.98 9.00 -4.62
C ALA A 512 11.51 10.05 -5.62
N MET A 513 11.15 11.32 -5.41
CA MET A 513 11.55 12.46 -6.24
C MET A 513 11.49 13.74 -5.42
N GLY A 514 12.50 14.60 -5.53
CA GLY A 514 12.51 15.92 -4.91
C GLY A 514 11.45 16.89 -5.48
N PRO A 515 11.15 17.99 -4.77
CA PRO A 515 10.10 18.94 -5.18
C PRO A 515 10.29 19.50 -6.59
N PHE A 516 11.51 19.79 -7.01
CA PHE A 516 11.77 20.48 -8.27
C PHE A 516 11.71 19.51 -9.46
N ARG A 517 12.29 18.32 -9.33
CA ARG A 517 12.08 17.23 -10.29
C ARG A 517 10.62 16.82 -10.42
N MET A 518 9.87 16.83 -9.31
CA MET A 518 8.43 16.56 -9.32
C MET A 518 7.67 17.64 -10.09
N GLY A 519 7.98 18.92 -9.85
CA GLY A 519 7.43 20.05 -10.62
C GLY A 519 7.70 19.93 -12.12
N ASP A 520 8.93 19.57 -12.50
CA ASP A 520 9.32 19.37 -13.89
C ASP A 520 8.63 18.15 -14.54
N LEU A 521 8.33 17.10 -13.78
CA LEU A 521 7.59 15.94 -14.26
C LEU A 521 6.10 16.27 -14.48
N ALA A 522 5.49 16.98 -13.53
CA ALA A 522 4.07 17.35 -13.59
C ALA A 522 3.80 18.42 -14.65
N GLY A 523 4.70 19.41 -14.74
CA GLY A 523 4.55 20.62 -15.54
C GLY A 523 4.43 21.86 -14.65
N ASN A 524 5.45 22.73 -14.67
CA ASN A 524 5.48 23.91 -13.80
C ASN A 524 4.37 24.93 -14.13
N ASP A 525 3.89 24.93 -15.38
CA ASP A 525 2.80 25.77 -15.87
C ASP A 525 1.45 25.46 -15.19
N ILE A 526 1.23 24.22 -14.76
CA ILE A 526 0.03 23.84 -14.01
C ILE A 526 0.03 24.56 -12.66
N GLY A 527 1.14 24.47 -11.93
CA GLY A 527 1.31 25.19 -10.67
C GLY A 527 1.27 26.71 -10.85
N TRP A 528 1.78 27.23 -11.98
CA TRP A 528 1.74 28.66 -12.30
C TRP A 528 0.31 29.17 -12.51
N ALA A 529 -0.53 28.43 -13.25
CA ALA A 529 -1.93 28.79 -13.44
C ALA A 529 -2.69 28.83 -12.10
N ILE A 530 -2.45 27.84 -11.22
CA ILE A 530 -3.05 27.80 -9.87
C ILE A 530 -2.59 28.99 -9.03
N ARG A 531 -1.29 29.33 -9.02
CA ARG A 531 -0.77 30.48 -8.27
C ARG A 531 -1.35 31.81 -8.77
N LYS A 532 -1.45 32.01 -10.09
CA LYS A 532 -2.08 33.22 -10.66
C LYS A 532 -3.52 33.38 -10.21
N ARG A 533 -4.30 32.29 -10.21
CA ARG A 533 -5.67 32.29 -9.69
C ARG A 533 -5.70 32.70 -8.22
N ARG A 534 -4.81 32.11 -7.41
CA ARG A 534 -4.71 32.39 -5.97
C ARG A 534 -4.22 33.79 -5.62
N TYR A 535 -3.38 34.41 -6.43
CA TYR A 535 -3.01 35.82 -6.23
C TYR A 535 -4.22 36.74 -6.28
N VAL A 536 -5.30 36.34 -6.96
CA VAL A 536 -6.57 37.07 -7.00
C VAL A 536 -7.52 36.60 -5.89
N GLU A 537 -7.66 35.28 -5.71
CA GLU A 537 -8.63 34.69 -4.76
C GLU A 537 -8.21 34.79 -3.29
N LYS A 538 -6.89 34.72 -3.01
CA LYS A 538 -6.28 34.63 -1.68
C LYS A 538 -4.95 35.42 -1.64
N PRO A 539 -4.98 36.76 -1.83
CA PRO A 539 -3.78 37.59 -1.94
C PRO A 539 -2.89 37.59 -0.69
N GLU A 540 -3.41 37.17 0.46
CA GLU A 540 -2.68 37.03 1.73
C GLU A 540 -1.69 35.84 1.71
N ILE A 541 -1.88 34.85 0.84
CA ILE A 541 -0.97 33.71 0.75
C ILE A 541 0.25 34.10 -0.10
N SER A 542 1.40 34.19 0.57
CA SER A 542 2.67 34.50 -0.09
C SER A 542 3.36 33.24 -0.60
N TYR A 543 3.82 33.24 -1.85
CA TYR A 543 4.67 32.20 -2.45
C TYR A 543 5.98 32.83 -2.93
N SER A 544 7.01 31.99 -3.10
CA SER A 544 8.21 32.44 -3.79
C SER A 544 7.93 32.75 -5.25
N LYS A 545 8.45 33.87 -5.75
CA LYS A 545 8.32 34.24 -7.18
C LYS A 545 9.25 33.46 -8.09
N THR A 546 10.23 32.73 -7.56
CA THR A 546 11.16 31.89 -8.34
C THR A 546 10.45 30.95 -9.32
N ALA A 547 9.34 30.32 -8.91
CA ALA A 547 8.59 29.41 -9.77
C ALA A 547 7.78 30.13 -10.87
N ASP A 548 7.39 31.39 -10.64
CA ASP A 548 6.73 32.23 -11.65
C ASP A 548 7.75 32.69 -12.69
N LEU A 549 8.90 33.20 -12.23
CA LEU A 549 10.02 33.61 -13.09
C LEU A 549 10.48 32.47 -14.00
N LEU A 550 10.55 31.24 -13.48
CA LEU A 550 10.86 30.06 -14.29
C LEU A 550 9.87 29.85 -15.44
N CYS A 551 8.57 30.02 -15.15
CA CYS A 551 7.52 29.84 -16.16
C CYS A 551 7.50 30.98 -17.18
N GLU A 552 7.82 32.21 -16.76
CA GLU A 552 7.99 33.37 -17.65
C GLU A 552 9.13 33.15 -18.66
N MET A 553 10.14 32.35 -18.33
CA MET A 553 11.19 31.89 -19.25
C MET A 553 10.73 30.76 -20.19
N GLY A 554 9.47 30.32 -20.13
CA GLY A 554 8.95 29.20 -20.91
C GLY A 554 9.43 27.82 -20.45
N ARG A 555 9.97 27.71 -19.23
CA ARG A 555 10.59 26.47 -18.72
C ARG A 555 9.59 25.62 -17.94
N TYR A 556 8.74 24.89 -18.68
CA TYR A 556 7.62 24.14 -18.12
C TYR A 556 7.92 22.70 -17.67
N GLY A 557 9.17 22.23 -17.77
CA GLY A 557 9.59 20.90 -17.30
C GLY A 557 9.94 19.93 -18.43
N GLN A 558 9.77 18.62 -18.17
CA GLN A 558 10.18 17.54 -19.08
C GLN A 558 9.48 17.60 -20.43
N LYS A 559 8.22 18.06 -20.45
CA LYS A 559 7.42 18.16 -21.69
C LYS A 559 7.97 19.18 -22.70
N THR A 560 8.72 20.18 -22.23
CA THR A 560 9.43 21.17 -23.05
C THR A 560 10.93 20.90 -23.12
N GLY A 561 11.42 19.85 -22.46
CA GLY A 561 12.86 19.58 -22.30
C GLY A 561 13.59 20.53 -21.35
N ALA A 562 12.87 21.46 -20.70
CA ALA A 562 13.45 22.54 -19.91
C ALA A 562 12.49 22.98 -18.80
N GLY A 563 12.92 22.85 -17.54
CA GLY A 563 12.25 23.27 -16.32
C GLY A 563 13.25 23.84 -15.31
N TRP A 564 13.14 23.46 -14.04
CA TRP A 564 14.21 23.68 -13.04
C TRP A 564 15.53 23.07 -13.51
N TYR A 565 15.43 21.97 -14.28
CA TYR A 565 16.54 21.28 -14.92
C TYR A 565 16.38 21.25 -16.45
N ASP A 566 17.46 20.93 -17.16
CA ASP A 566 17.41 20.54 -18.57
C ASP A 566 17.24 19.03 -18.71
N TYR A 567 16.48 18.61 -19.73
CA TYR A 567 16.20 17.20 -20.03
C TYR A 567 16.54 16.89 -21.49
N LYS A 568 17.29 15.82 -21.70
CA LYS A 568 17.68 15.34 -23.04
C LYS A 568 16.80 14.15 -23.43
N ALA A 569 16.34 14.12 -24.68
CA ALA A 569 15.54 13.01 -25.18
C ALA A 569 16.30 11.67 -25.01
N GLY A 570 15.63 10.67 -24.42
CA GLY A 570 16.23 9.36 -24.14
C GLY A 570 17.08 9.28 -22.87
N ASP A 571 17.35 10.40 -22.20
CA ASP A 571 18.06 10.46 -20.93
C ASP A 571 17.08 10.79 -19.79
N ARG A 572 17.22 10.11 -18.66
CA ARG A 572 16.39 10.34 -17.46
C ARG A 572 17.04 11.31 -16.47
N LYS A 573 18.28 11.71 -16.71
CA LYS A 573 19.02 12.61 -15.83
C LYS A 573 18.47 14.03 -15.93
N ALA A 574 18.27 14.65 -14.76
CA ALA A 574 17.95 16.07 -14.63
C ALA A 574 19.27 16.84 -14.53
N TYR A 575 19.54 17.74 -15.49
CA TYR A 575 20.78 18.51 -15.54
C TYR A 575 20.56 19.90 -14.93
N PRO A 576 21.33 20.31 -13.90
CA PRO A 576 21.24 21.67 -13.37
C PRO A 576 21.49 22.71 -14.47
N ASN A 577 20.73 23.81 -14.45
CA ASN A 577 20.81 24.86 -15.45
C ASN A 577 21.37 26.15 -14.83
N GLU A 578 22.44 26.70 -15.41
CA GLU A 578 23.13 27.89 -14.89
C GLU A 578 22.26 29.15 -14.93
N GLN A 579 21.42 29.30 -15.96
CA GLN A 579 20.51 30.44 -16.08
C GLN A 579 19.42 30.41 -14.99
N VAL A 580 18.88 29.23 -14.67
CA VAL A 580 17.94 29.05 -13.56
C VAL A 580 18.62 29.38 -12.23
N ASN A 581 19.83 28.89 -12.00
CA ASN A 581 20.58 29.19 -10.78
C ASN A 581 20.88 30.69 -10.64
N ALA A 582 21.29 31.35 -11.72
CA ALA A 582 21.53 32.79 -11.75
C ALA A 582 20.23 33.58 -11.46
N MET A 583 19.09 33.16 -12.02
CA MET A 583 17.78 33.76 -11.74
C MET A 583 17.44 33.68 -10.25
N ILE A 584 17.66 32.54 -9.60
CA ILE A 584 17.39 32.36 -8.16
C ILE A 584 18.29 33.27 -7.30
N VAL A 585 19.58 33.36 -7.64
CA VAL A 585 20.53 34.21 -6.92
C VAL A 585 20.16 35.68 -7.08
N GLN A 586 19.84 36.12 -8.30
CA GLN A 586 19.39 37.48 -8.58
C GLN A 586 18.10 37.81 -7.82
N HIS A 587 17.13 36.89 -7.84
CA HIS A 587 15.86 37.09 -7.13
C HIS A 587 16.05 37.25 -5.62
N SER A 588 17.01 36.53 -5.03
CA SER A 588 17.35 36.71 -3.61
C SER A 588 17.88 38.13 -3.34
N ALA A 589 18.72 38.66 -4.24
CA ALA A 589 19.24 40.02 -4.16
C ALA A 589 18.15 41.07 -4.35
N ASP A 590 17.21 40.85 -5.28
CA ASP A 590 16.06 41.74 -5.52
C ASP A 590 15.13 41.84 -4.30
N LEU A 591 15.01 40.75 -3.54
CA LEU A 591 14.28 40.72 -2.25
C LEU A 591 15.08 41.32 -1.08
N GLY A 592 16.35 41.70 -1.29
CA GLY A 592 17.23 42.17 -0.20
C GLY A 592 17.63 41.06 0.78
N ILE A 593 17.53 39.78 0.38
CA ILE A 593 17.86 38.63 1.23
C ILE A 593 19.33 38.26 1.06
N THR A 594 20.08 38.29 2.16
CA THR A 594 21.44 37.74 2.17
C THR A 594 21.38 36.23 2.22
N ARG A 595 21.78 35.58 1.13
CA ARG A 595 21.80 34.11 1.01
C ARG A 595 22.70 33.48 2.07
N ARG A 596 22.26 32.38 2.66
CA ARG A 596 22.99 31.60 3.68
C ARG A 596 23.11 30.14 3.30
N LYS A 597 24.06 29.43 3.91
CA LYS A 597 24.14 27.97 3.79
C LYS A 597 22.98 27.34 4.57
N ILE A 598 22.19 26.52 3.88
CA ILE A 598 21.11 25.73 4.48
C ILE A 598 21.54 24.27 4.53
N SER A 599 21.35 23.61 5.67
CA SER A 599 21.73 22.21 5.86
C SER A 599 20.68 21.25 5.27
N ASP A 600 21.10 20.03 4.90
CA ASP A 600 20.18 18.96 4.48
C ASP A 600 19.09 18.72 5.54
N GLN A 601 19.45 18.76 6.83
CA GLN A 601 18.51 18.57 7.94
C GLN A 601 17.45 19.67 7.95
N GLU A 602 17.85 20.94 7.83
CA GLU A 602 16.90 22.05 7.78
C GLU A 602 15.97 21.97 6.55
N ILE A 603 16.51 21.56 5.39
CA ILE A 603 15.69 21.34 4.19
C ILE A 603 14.61 20.29 4.48
N VAL A 604 15.01 19.13 5.02
CA VAL A 604 14.09 18.03 5.31
C VAL A 604 13.05 18.43 6.36
N GLU A 605 13.47 19.09 7.45
CA GLU A 605 12.56 19.59 8.48
C GLU A 605 11.54 20.57 7.90
N ARG A 606 11.98 21.55 7.10
CA ARG A 606 11.06 22.54 6.51
C ARG A 606 10.09 21.91 5.53
N LEU A 607 10.54 20.99 4.71
CA LEU A 607 9.70 20.28 3.77
C LEU A 607 8.68 19.37 4.48
N VAL A 608 9.14 18.52 5.40
CA VAL A 608 8.29 17.51 6.04
C VAL A 608 7.39 18.12 7.11
N TYR A 609 7.87 19.08 7.91
CA TYR A 609 7.04 19.69 8.96
C TYR A 609 5.97 20.61 8.39
N ALA A 610 6.16 21.15 7.18
CA ALA A 610 5.07 21.81 6.46
C ALA A 610 3.93 20.84 6.12
N LEU A 611 4.27 19.61 5.70
CA LEU A 611 3.28 18.54 5.49
C LEU A 611 2.57 18.19 6.80
N VAL A 612 3.33 17.99 7.88
CA VAL A 612 2.79 17.61 9.19
C VAL A 612 1.85 18.67 9.74
N ASN A 613 2.23 19.95 9.65
CA ASN A 613 1.44 21.05 10.16
C ASN A 613 0.12 21.18 9.40
N GLU A 614 0.16 21.10 8.06
CA GLU A 614 -1.06 21.11 7.24
C GLU A 614 -1.92 19.87 7.47
N GLY A 615 -1.31 18.70 7.62
CA GLY A 615 -1.99 17.46 7.96
C GLY A 615 -2.72 17.54 9.30
N ALA A 616 -2.16 18.22 10.29
CA ALA A 616 -2.82 18.46 11.56
C ALA A 616 -4.06 19.37 11.43
N LEU A 617 -4.02 20.40 10.58
CA LEU A 617 -5.19 21.23 10.27
C LEU A 617 -6.28 20.42 9.56
N ILE A 618 -5.91 19.58 8.59
CA ILE A 618 -6.82 18.68 7.86
C ILE A 618 -7.55 17.72 8.81
N LEU A 619 -6.87 17.23 9.85
CA LEU A 619 -7.48 16.38 10.88
C LEU A 619 -8.44 17.17 11.78
N GLU A 620 -8.04 18.37 12.19
CA GLU A 620 -8.87 19.25 13.03
C GLU A 620 -10.16 19.67 12.33
N GLU A 621 -10.08 19.96 11.03
CA GLU A 621 -11.23 20.31 10.18
C GLU A 621 -12.10 19.10 9.81
N GLY A 622 -11.66 17.87 10.11
CA GLY A 622 -12.38 16.65 9.75
C GLY A 622 -12.36 16.33 8.25
N ILE A 623 -11.45 16.93 7.49
CA ILE A 623 -11.27 16.63 6.05
C ILE A 623 -10.70 15.23 5.87
N ALA A 624 -9.71 14.84 6.69
CA ALA A 624 -9.30 13.44 6.82
C ALA A 624 -9.88 12.84 8.10
N LEU A 625 -10.33 11.59 8.03
CA LEU A 625 -10.89 10.90 9.20
C LEU A 625 -9.85 10.61 10.28
N ARG A 626 -8.62 10.29 9.86
CA ARG A 626 -7.56 9.73 10.71
C ARG A 626 -6.18 10.11 10.17
N ALA A 627 -5.19 10.23 11.05
CA ALA A 627 -3.79 10.48 10.66
C ALA A 627 -3.23 9.40 9.71
N SER A 628 -3.63 8.14 9.94
CA SER A 628 -3.31 7.00 9.07
C SER A 628 -3.75 7.20 7.62
N ASP A 629 -4.85 7.93 7.38
CA ASP A 629 -5.39 8.14 6.04
C ASP A 629 -4.54 9.17 5.28
N ILE A 630 -4.08 10.22 5.97
CA ILE A 630 -3.08 11.16 5.47
C ILE A 630 -1.78 10.44 5.11
N ASP A 631 -1.31 9.55 5.99
CA ASP A 631 -0.11 8.76 5.73
C ASP A 631 -0.27 7.89 4.48
N MET A 632 -1.43 7.23 4.30
CA MET A 632 -1.71 6.45 3.10
C MET A 632 -1.74 7.29 1.82
N VAL A 633 -2.28 8.51 1.86
CA VAL A 633 -2.22 9.46 0.73
C VAL A 633 -0.77 9.71 0.33
N TYR A 634 0.10 10.00 1.29
CA TYR A 634 1.50 10.30 1.03
C TYR A 634 2.33 9.10 0.57
N LEU A 635 2.08 7.93 1.15
CA LEU A 635 2.73 6.69 0.74
C LEU A 635 2.35 6.25 -0.68
N THR A 636 1.09 6.46 -1.09
CA THR A 636 0.56 5.90 -2.34
C THR A 636 0.39 6.90 -3.48
N GLY A 637 0.44 8.20 -3.18
CA GLY A 637 0.27 9.30 -4.14
C GLY A 637 1.50 10.20 -4.30
N TYR A 638 2.30 10.40 -3.25
CA TYR A 638 3.37 11.43 -3.24
C TYR A 638 4.79 10.87 -3.05
N GLY A 639 4.93 9.53 -3.00
CA GLY A 639 6.23 8.88 -2.92
C GLY A 639 6.97 9.15 -1.62
N PHE A 640 6.25 9.35 -0.51
CA PHE A 640 6.84 9.43 0.82
C PHE A 640 7.52 8.08 1.19
N PRO A 641 8.70 8.09 1.85
CA PRO A 641 9.44 6.87 2.15
C PRO A 641 8.65 5.87 3.01
N LEU A 642 8.40 4.68 2.46
CA LEU A 642 7.66 3.62 3.15
C LEU A 642 8.28 3.21 4.49
N TYR A 643 9.62 3.19 4.59
CA TYR A 643 10.35 2.89 5.82
C TYR A 643 10.20 3.95 6.93
N ARG A 644 9.51 5.06 6.63
CA ARG A 644 9.15 6.12 7.57
C ARG A 644 7.64 6.27 7.78
N GLY A 645 6.81 5.38 7.21
CA GLY A 645 5.39 5.21 7.55
C GLY A 645 4.43 6.29 7.02
N GLY A 646 4.89 7.51 6.77
CA GLY A 646 4.06 8.65 6.37
C GLY A 646 4.44 9.91 7.16
N PRO A 647 4.03 11.11 6.74
CA PRO A 647 4.39 12.34 7.43
C PRO A 647 3.90 12.39 8.90
N MET A 648 2.68 11.92 9.18
CA MET A 648 2.11 11.97 10.53
C MET A 648 2.79 10.93 11.43
N PHE A 649 2.98 9.70 10.94
CA PHE A 649 3.77 8.68 11.63
C PHE A 649 5.21 9.13 11.89
N TYR A 650 5.86 9.76 10.90
CA TYR A 650 7.21 10.27 11.07
C TYR A 650 7.28 11.34 12.18
N ALA A 651 6.31 12.25 12.24
CA ALA A 651 6.22 13.24 13.32
C ALA A 651 6.12 12.56 14.71
N ASP A 652 5.34 11.49 14.82
CA ASP A 652 5.23 10.71 16.06
C ASP A 652 6.58 10.07 16.44
N THR A 653 7.36 9.59 15.47
CA THR A 653 8.70 9.01 15.74
C THR A 653 9.74 10.04 16.16
N VAL A 654 9.62 11.29 15.69
CA VAL A 654 10.46 12.43 16.11
C VAL A 654 10.05 12.93 17.49
N GLY A 655 8.77 12.79 17.84
CA GLY A 655 8.14 13.36 19.01
C GLY A 655 7.56 14.74 18.72
N LEU A 656 6.25 14.89 18.91
CA LEU A 656 5.53 16.14 18.59
C LEU A 656 6.06 17.39 19.31
N PRO A 657 6.57 17.33 20.56
CA PRO A 657 7.22 18.49 21.18
C PRO A 657 8.45 19.00 20.39
N ASN A 658 9.23 18.09 19.79
CA ASN A 658 10.40 18.44 18.98
C ASN A 658 9.96 19.07 17.64
N VAL A 659 8.93 18.51 17.02
CA VAL A 659 8.34 19.07 15.78
C VAL A 659 7.80 20.48 16.03
N LEU A 660 7.05 20.67 17.11
CA LEU A 660 6.50 21.97 17.50
C LEU A 660 7.62 22.99 17.80
N ALA A 661 8.69 22.57 18.48
CA ALA A 661 9.83 23.43 18.75
C ALA A 661 10.52 23.89 17.46
N ALA A 662 10.68 22.99 16.47
CA ALA A 662 11.22 23.33 15.16
C ALA A 662 10.30 24.30 14.39
N ILE A 663 8.99 24.05 14.36
CA ILE A 663 8.00 24.95 13.75
C ILE A 663 8.08 26.35 14.36
N ASN A 664 8.10 26.46 15.70
CA ASN A 664 8.22 27.73 16.40
C ASN A 664 9.56 28.44 16.15
N LYS A 665 10.63 27.68 15.88
CA LYS A 665 11.91 28.25 15.44
C LYS A 665 11.78 28.85 14.03
N TYR A 666 11.17 28.14 13.08
CA TYR A 666 10.98 28.63 11.71
C TYR A 666 9.98 29.79 11.62
N ALA A 667 9.00 29.85 12.52
CA ALA A 667 8.07 30.98 12.63
C ALA A 667 8.74 32.33 12.92
N LYS A 668 9.98 32.33 13.44
CA LYS A 668 10.78 33.54 13.66
C LYS A 668 11.63 33.96 12.45
N GLY A 669 11.66 33.14 11.40
CA GLY A 669 12.48 33.33 10.21
C GLY A 669 11.75 33.99 9.04
N HIS A 670 12.36 33.89 7.85
CA HIS A 670 11.77 34.36 6.60
C HIS A 670 10.40 33.69 6.35
N GLN A 671 9.40 34.49 5.99
CA GLN A 671 8.03 34.02 5.77
C GLN A 671 7.46 33.20 6.95
N GLY A 672 7.79 33.60 8.18
CA GLY A 672 7.38 32.93 9.42
C GLY A 672 5.86 32.77 9.62
N SER A 673 5.04 33.55 8.91
CA SER A 673 3.58 33.36 8.87
C SER A 673 3.16 31.99 8.31
N ALA A 674 4.00 31.35 7.48
CA ALA A 674 3.78 29.99 6.98
C ALA A 674 4.01 28.89 8.05
N TRP A 675 4.49 29.26 9.24
CA TRP A 675 4.87 28.35 10.31
C TRP A 675 4.03 28.53 11.58
N GLN A 676 2.83 29.08 11.47
CA GLN A 676 1.90 29.08 12.59
C GLN A 676 1.52 27.63 12.92
N PRO A 677 1.76 27.16 14.17
CA PRO A 677 1.53 25.77 14.51
C PRO A 677 0.03 25.47 14.52
N ALA A 678 -0.36 24.35 13.93
CA ALA A 678 -1.72 23.86 13.98
C ALA A 678 -2.16 23.66 15.44
N PRO A 679 -3.40 24.05 15.82
CA PRO A 679 -3.84 23.92 17.21
C PRO A 679 -3.83 22.46 17.69
N LEU A 680 -4.28 21.51 16.86
CA LEU A 680 -4.20 20.07 17.18
C LEU A 680 -2.76 19.59 17.45
N LEU A 681 -1.77 20.03 16.67
CA LEU A 681 -0.36 19.69 16.91
C LEU A 681 0.10 20.23 18.27
N SER A 682 -0.23 21.49 18.56
CA SER A 682 0.12 22.14 19.83
C SER A 682 -0.51 21.42 21.03
N GLN A 683 -1.78 21.04 20.90
CA GLN A 683 -2.51 20.29 21.92
C GLN A 683 -1.87 18.92 22.18
N LEU A 684 -1.66 18.11 21.14
CA LEU A 684 -1.09 16.77 21.30
C LEU A 684 0.33 16.80 21.88
N ALA A 685 1.14 17.76 21.45
CA ALA A 685 2.48 17.97 22.00
C ALA A 685 2.43 18.32 23.51
N ALA A 686 1.52 19.19 23.93
CA ALA A 686 1.35 19.56 25.34
C ALA A 686 0.84 18.39 26.20
N GLU A 687 -0.02 17.53 25.65
CA GLU A 687 -0.57 16.36 26.33
C GLU A 687 0.35 15.14 26.33
N GLY A 688 1.52 15.21 25.67
CA GLY A 688 2.42 14.06 25.50
C GLY A 688 1.82 12.93 24.66
N LYS A 689 0.91 13.25 23.73
CA LYS A 689 0.22 12.29 22.87
C LYS A 689 0.80 12.31 21.45
N VAL A 690 0.37 11.33 20.65
CA VAL A 690 0.75 11.14 19.24
C VAL A 690 -0.47 11.27 18.34
N PHE A 691 -0.25 11.49 17.04
CA PHE A 691 -1.31 11.49 16.03
C PHE A 691 -1.92 10.10 15.83
N ASN A 692 -1.07 9.08 15.69
CA ASN A 692 -1.50 7.70 15.45
C ASN A 692 -1.69 6.96 16.77
N ARG A 693 -2.95 6.74 17.17
CA ARG A 693 -3.33 5.98 18.38
C ARG A 693 -3.83 4.58 18.06
#